data_AF-A0A956RQB6-F1
#
_entry.id   AF-A0A956RQB6-F1
#
_cell.length_a   1.000
_cell.length_b   1.000
_cell.length_c   1.000
_cell.angle_alpha   90.00
_cell.angle_beta   90.00
_cell.angle_gamma   90.00
#
_symmetry.space_group_name_H-M   'P 1'
#
loop_
_entity.id
_entity.type
_entity.pdbx_description
1 polymer ?
#
loop_
_entity_poly.entity_id
_entity_poly.type
_entity_poly.pdbx_seq_one_letter_code
_entity_poly.pdbx_strand_id
1 'polypeptide(L)'
;MPARGMSHAPRSSGRSSGWPLLVLALLLASFHPRPVSALPAAGLPTTVRGFSIVATDSDGLVVECVHQPTQIDDRDGDLAPEVGADEPEAVTWIAVPRGATATATMTVLEEVPASWVNALTPEMHEQLNRFLSEPLELLGAPTRLRNQRVVPLRHRWLRRDGAGGLREITRARFRIAFHENPSSQDGSGASDGAPRGSETRISPTGADLFEHLYKGTVLNYAQGRAWRTAMRPPLPRGGDYFSSTNAPWVKVWCDHEDLYVIEGTALEALGIDLDTIDPETLRMFTPLQVPLDEETPVDEAPDWMSPLAIRLSGMEDGRFDPTDRIQFIGYGPDSWYSTKGIAPTVEDYARDPYNNENPYWLTWGGGFSEPPARILEQPTEPPSPPYETTVRDRVHVEEDHFYDARMQKSPLAWERFWWAKVTAVGTRDEARSLSFTIPDPVESENVRIFARFWGANNPRWSRPDHDLEVRLNDRPVGRYSWENVAAQDVREAGVWLVPGATQELQITARGREERPDFVVDQIAFAFLDLEYTRRLHAHDDAIAFFADDRDEERSFAIDGFQAEDLLVFDVTRANVPEILPAQFVAEGGGRTLQFRADGGHVDALPARIVVRSLNRAASPRLERVRTSPEGYLRERTDPAQMVIITHDDFREAAEELAAYRRRHFPDRAQAGVSVVDVEEIFDEFSFGRRDPVAIRNFLQWSRTHWTGGDPEDGPAYVVLVGDAHFDPRGKVTTTFSDFVPTYLDYFDRTLLSSNEDPRFSSDDFFGLLDGADDQALDLFIGRLSVETPGEAATVVRKVISYEEESDLGDWRNRMTLVADDICQGTTYDILGWSHLGATERLDQDVLPRSLEREKLYLIEYGAECIYPTKPQATADLIQAINRGTLVVNFVGHGGEGQIADERLFDLASVGSLTNARRPCLFLTASCSVGKYDVSTPSLAEAMIRHPNGGAVAVFSATSVARAYGNRYVNEGFFAHMFPDRNVAGVRPVGESVAAAKLQDPELNSRRYVLHGDPAVRLLVPREPVQISISGAATGANGDTLRRGDVVEISGQVTTAEGAPAEFEGEAIVTVFDSAVLRQPEPGFPPYDYELPGAVIFRGTTAVRNGVLGTTF
;
A
#
# COMPACT_ATOMS: atom_id res chain seq x y z
N MET A 1 -41.80 64.65 0.78
CA MET A 1 -43.28 64.56 0.73
C MET A 1 -43.67 63.09 0.67
N PRO A 2 -44.74 62.63 1.32
CA PRO A 2 -45.11 62.72 2.75
C PRO A 2 -45.29 61.29 3.36
N ALA A 3 -45.02 61.01 4.64
CA ALA A 3 -45.73 61.33 5.89
C ALA A 3 -46.90 60.40 6.29
N ARG A 4 -47.01 60.24 7.63
CA ARG A 4 -48.12 59.77 8.50
C ARG A 4 -48.03 58.29 8.94
N GLY A 5 -48.08 57.91 10.21
CA GLY A 5 -48.30 58.65 11.47
C GLY A 5 -49.41 58.02 12.33
N MET A 6 -49.20 58.05 13.66
CA MET A 6 -50.16 57.90 14.78
C MET A 6 -50.45 56.45 15.23
N SER A 7 -50.00 55.98 16.41
CA SER A 7 -50.21 56.40 17.82
C SER A 7 -51.61 56.10 18.37
N HIS A 8 -51.70 55.20 19.38
CA HIS A 8 -52.08 55.56 20.76
C HIS A 8 -52.30 54.32 21.64
N ALA A 9 -51.51 54.23 22.71
CA ALA A 9 -51.90 53.60 23.98
C ALA A 9 -52.98 54.48 24.67
N PRO A 10 -53.71 54.05 25.74
CA PRO A 10 -53.05 53.93 27.06
C PRO A 10 -53.71 53.04 28.15
N ARG A 11 -52.97 52.93 29.27
CA ARG A 11 -53.40 52.88 30.70
C ARG A 11 -53.89 51.54 31.30
N SER A 12 -53.13 50.92 32.20
CA SER A 12 -52.94 51.21 33.66
C SER A 12 -54.07 50.62 34.51
N SER A 13 -53.91 50.01 35.68
CA SER A 13 -52.99 50.20 36.80
C SER A 13 -53.26 49.06 37.80
N GLY A 14 -52.28 48.46 38.47
CA GLY A 14 -51.79 48.92 39.78
C GLY A 14 -52.45 48.14 40.92
N ARG A 15 -51.70 47.38 41.73
CA ARG A 15 -51.25 47.67 43.12
C ARG A 15 -51.09 46.30 43.79
N SER A 16 -50.28 46.01 44.81
CA SER A 16 -49.32 46.74 45.64
C SER A 16 -48.64 45.71 46.55
N SER A 17 -47.37 45.94 46.89
CA SER A 17 -46.82 46.07 48.26
C SER A 17 -46.34 44.81 49.00
N GLY A 18 -45.05 44.82 49.37
CA GLY A 18 -44.48 43.96 50.41
C GLY A 18 -42.94 43.85 50.35
N TRP A 19 -42.22 44.87 50.83
CA TRP A 19 -40.81 44.79 51.28
C TRP A 19 -40.76 44.25 52.75
N PRO A 20 -39.63 43.89 53.43
CA PRO A 20 -38.18 44.07 53.13
C PRO A 20 -37.22 42.92 53.61
N LEU A 21 -35.90 43.17 53.54
CA LEU A 21 -34.76 42.70 54.40
C LEU A 21 -33.90 41.45 54.02
N LEU A 22 -32.60 41.77 53.92
CA LEU A 22 -31.37 41.06 54.36
C LEU A 22 -30.68 39.98 53.47
N VAL A 23 -29.59 40.43 52.81
CA VAL A 23 -28.18 40.06 53.03
C VAL A 23 -27.65 38.67 52.57
N LEU A 24 -26.70 38.76 51.62
CA LEU A 24 -25.39 38.06 51.45
C LEU A 24 -25.19 37.08 50.27
N ALA A 25 -24.07 37.34 49.57
CA ALA A 25 -23.17 36.46 48.79
C ALA A 25 -23.63 35.97 47.39
N LEU A 26 -23.07 36.49 46.28
CA LEU A 26 -21.77 36.18 45.62
C LEU A 26 -21.64 34.74 45.09
N LEU A 27 -21.41 34.62 43.77
CA LEU A 27 -20.53 33.68 43.05
C LEU A 27 -20.62 34.05 41.55
N LEU A 28 -19.68 34.80 40.94
CA LEU A 28 -18.34 34.38 40.49
C LEU A 28 -18.35 33.01 39.79
N ALA A 29 -18.68 33.00 38.50
CA ALA A 29 -18.17 31.99 37.58
C ALA A 29 -16.81 32.47 37.07
N SER A 30 -15.80 32.26 37.92
CA SER A 30 -14.41 32.46 37.57
C SER A 30 -14.02 31.46 36.49
N PHE A 31 -13.47 31.94 35.37
CA PHE A 31 -12.49 31.18 34.61
C PHE A 31 -11.35 30.84 35.59
N HIS A 32 -11.34 29.61 36.09
CA HIS A 32 -10.16 29.08 36.78
C HIS A 32 -9.24 28.48 35.71
N PRO A 33 -8.01 29.00 35.52
CA PRO A 33 -6.93 28.11 35.14
C PRO A 33 -6.87 27.06 36.25
N ARG A 34 -7.05 25.77 35.91
CA ARG A 34 -6.79 24.71 36.89
C ARG A 34 -5.35 24.92 37.39
N PRO A 35 -5.12 25.10 38.70
CA PRO A 35 -3.77 25.09 39.21
C PRO A 35 -3.18 23.72 38.88
N VAL A 36 -2.06 23.72 38.17
CA VAL A 36 -1.15 22.58 38.10
C VAL A 36 -0.72 22.33 39.55
N SER A 37 -1.42 21.43 40.24
CA SER A 37 -1.05 21.00 41.57
C SER A 37 0.26 20.24 41.44
N ALA A 38 1.26 20.67 42.21
CA ALA A 38 2.55 20.02 42.35
C ALA A 38 2.40 18.49 42.47
N LEU A 39 3.09 17.80 41.59
CA LEU A 39 3.22 16.34 41.51
C LEU A 39 3.62 15.74 42.87
N PRO A 40 2.87 14.76 43.41
CA PRO A 40 3.44 13.72 44.24
C PRO A 40 4.01 12.63 43.32
N ALA A 41 5.27 12.25 43.55
CA ALA A 41 5.92 11.14 42.88
C ALA A 41 5.25 9.80 43.25
N ALA A 42 4.34 9.31 42.40
CA ALA A 42 3.96 7.90 42.22
C ALA A 42 3.07 7.78 40.95
N GLY A 43 3.33 6.78 40.11
CA GLY A 43 2.92 6.71 38.70
C GLY A 43 1.46 7.05 38.39
N LEU A 44 1.26 7.91 37.38
CA LEU A 44 -0.04 8.22 36.77
C LEU A 44 -0.63 6.98 36.06
N PRO A 45 -1.96 6.80 36.02
CA PRO A 45 -2.59 5.87 35.09
C PRO A 45 -2.30 6.33 33.65
N THR A 46 -1.81 5.44 32.79
CA THR A 46 -1.68 5.69 31.35
C THR A 46 -3.08 5.84 30.77
N THR A 47 -3.41 7.02 30.23
CA THR A 47 -4.62 7.25 29.45
C THR A 47 -4.26 7.31 27.97
N VAL A 48 -4.84 6.43 27.16
CA VAL A 48 -4.65 6.40 25.71
C VAL A 48 -6.06 6.33 25.08
N ARG A 49 -6.46 7.38 24.37
CA ARG A 49 -7.72 7.44 23.61
C ARG A 49 -8.99 7.17 24.45
N GLY A 50 -9.09 7.81 25.62
CA GLY A 50 -10.21 7.61 26.55
C GLY A 50 -10.14 6.30 27.36
N PHE A 51 -9.28 5.35 26.99
CA PHE A 51 -8.97 4.18 27.79
C PHE A 51 -7.93 4.51 28.85
N SER A 52 -8.14 4.01 30.07
CA SER A 52 -7.23 4.18 31.19
C SER A 52 -7.15 2.90 32.02
N ILE A 53 -5.95 2.53 32.47
CA ILE A 53 -5.79 1.42 33.40
C ILE A 53 -6.19 1.90 34.79
N VAL A 54 -7.24 1.29 35.35
CA VAL A 54 -7.73 1.63 36.70
C VAL A 54 -7.27 0.63 37.76
N ALA A 55 -6.91 -0.59 37.37
CA ALA A 55 -6.27 -1.58 38.24
C ALA A 55 -5.46 -2.61 37.43
N THR A 56 -4.47 -3.21 38.09
CA THR A 56 -3.67 -4.33 37.58
C THR A 56 -3.55 -5.38 38.67
N ASP A 57 -3.66 -6.67 38.33
CA ASP A 57 -3.38 -7.79 39.22
C ASP A 57 -2.47 -8.82 38.53
N SER A 58 -2.19 -9.96 39.19
CA SER A 58 -1.32 -11.00 38.63
C SER A 58 -1.87 -11.64 37.36
N ASP A 59 -3.18 -11.56 37.14
CA ASP A 59 -3.90 -12.35 36.15
C ASP A 59 -4.43 -11.47 35.00
N GLY A 60 -4.22 -10.14 35.06
CA GLY A 60 -4.55 -9.23 33.96
C GLY A 60 -4.76 -7.76 34.33
N LEU A 61 -5.56 -7.06 33.52
CA LEU A 61 -5.81 -5.62 33.60
C LEU A 61 -7.28 -5.30 33.83
N VAL A 62 -7.56 -4.18 34.48
CA VAL A 62 -8.88 -3.54 34.48
C VAL A 62 -8.72 -2.18 33.80
N VAL A 63 -9.43 -2.02 32.69
CA VAL A 63 -9.38 -0.83 31.84
C VAL A 63 -10.74 -0.14 31.89
N GLU A 64 -10.78 1.18 31.99
CA GLU A 64 -11.99 1.96 31.77
C GLU A 64 -11.86 2.82 30.52
N CYS A 65 -12.88 2.79 29.66
CA CYS A 65 -13.04 3.73 28.57
C CYS A 65 -14.08 4.78 28.95
N VAL A 66 -13.72 6.04 28.78
CA VAL A 66 -14.65 7.18 28.92
C VAL A 66 -14.82 7.80 27.55
N HIS A 67 -16.08 7.88 27.12
CA HIS A 67 -16.49 8.50 25.87
C HIS A 67 -17.39 9.70 26.20
N GLN A 68 -17.12 10.82 25.54
CA GLN A 68 -18.01 11.98 25.63
C GLN A 68 -19.25 11.67 24.80
N PRO A 69 -20.47 11.68 25.38
CA PRO A 69 -21.66 11.41 24.59
C PRO A 69 -21.74 12.36 23.39
N THR A 70 -22.16 11.83 22.25
CA THR A 70 -22.44 12.60 21.04
C THR A 70 -23.44 13.67 21.40
N GLN A 71 -22.95 14.90 21.50
CA GLN A 71 -23.82 16.05 21.55
C GLN A 71 -24.13 16.42 20.11
N ILE A 72 -25.41 16.44 19.75
CA ILE A 72 -25.84 17.45 18.80
C ILE A 72 -25.80 18.73 19.63
N ASP A 73 -24.67 19.43 19.66
CA ASP A 73 -24.73 20.83 20.04
C ASP A 73 -25.62 21.49 18.98
N ASP A 74 -26.56 22.35 19.38
CA ASP A 74 -27.32 23.17 18.42
C ASP A 74 -26.38 24.07 17.57
N ARG A 75 -25.08 24.10 17.94
CA ARG A 75 -23.94 24.73 17.28
C ARG A 75 -23.17 23.82 16.31
N ASP A 76 -23.32 22.50 16.36
CA ASP A 76 -22.43 21.57 15.65
C ASP A 76 -22.95 21.14 14.28
N GLY A 77 -24.13 21.57 13.81
CA GLY A 77 -24.61 21.38 12.44
C GLY A 77 -24.59 19.96 11.83
N ASP A 78 -24.11 18.96 12.58
CA ASP A 78 -23.88 17.60 12.15
C ASP A 78 -25.27 17.01 11.94
N LEU A 79 -25.69 17.00 10.67
CA LEU A 79 -26.49 15.89 10.22
C LEU A 79 -25.75 14.66 10.69
N ALA A 80 -26.39 13.95 11.62
CA ALA A 80 -26.52 12.52 11.59
C ALA A 80 -25.29 11.83 10.96
N PRO A 81 -24.42 11.15 11.71
CA PRO A 81 -23.30 10.45 11.11
C PRO A 81 -23.82 9.57 9.98
N GLU A 82 -23.18 9.62 8.80
CA GLU A 82 -23.33 8.53 7.83
C GLU A 82 -23.17 7.28 8.67
N VAL A 83 -24.21 6.47 8.74
CA VAL A 83 -24.03 5.32 9.58
C VAL A 83 -23.21 4.34 8.77
N GLY A 84 -22.08 3.94 9.33
CA GLY A 84 -20.97 3.38 8.57
C GLY A 84 -19.77 4.34 8.47
N ALA A 85 -19.84 5.52 9.07
CA ALA A 85 -18.79 6.52 8.92
C ALA A 85 -18.29 7.07 10.27
N ASP A 86 -19.12 7.50 11.23
CA ASP A 86 -18.70 7.32 12.64
C ASP A 86 -19.02 5.87 12.96
N GLU A 87 -18.11 4.93 12.69
CA GLU A 87 -18.20 3.68 13.43
C GLU A 87 -18.05 4.07 14.88
N PRO A 88 -19.06 3.79 15.74
CA PRO A 88 -18.97 4.10 17.14
C PRO A 88 -18.03 3.10 17.81
N GLU A 89 -16.81 2.95 17.31
CA GLU A 89 -15.78 2.05 17.75
C GLU A 89 -14.53 2.85 18.13
N ALA A 90 -13.95 2.53 19.28
CA ALA A 90 -12.66 3.04 19.70
C ALA A 90 -11.70 1.87 19.84
N VAL A 91 -10.47 2.02 19.36
CA VAL A 91 -9.42 1.00 19.50
C VAL A 91 -8.24 1.51 20.33
N THR A 92 -7.70 0.65 21.18
CA THR A 92 -6.42 0.85 21.87
C THR A 92 -5.62 -0.45 21.86
N TRP A 93 -4.33 -0.40 22.16
CA TRP A 93 -3.46 -1.58 22.06
C TRP A 93 -2.97 -2.04 23.43
N ILE A 94 -3.07 -3.35 23.69
CA ILE A 94 -2.69 -3.98 24.95
C ILE A 94 -1.51 -4.90 24.67
N ALA A 95 -0.37 -4.66 25.31
CA ALA A 95 0.71 -5.63 25.34
C ALA A 95 0.25 -6.92 26.03
N VAL A 96 0.64 -8.06 25.48
CA VAL A 96 0.29 -9.38 26.01
C VAL A 96 1.56 -10.14 26.41
N PRO A 97 1.58 -10.84 27.56
CA PRO A 97 2.71 -11.68 27.94
C PRO A 97 3.04 -12.75 26.88
N ARG A 98 4.30 -13.19 26.89
CA ARG A 98 4.78 -14.26 25.99
C ARG A 98 3.96 -15.54 26.18
N GLY A 99 3.50 -16.12 25.06
CA GLY A 99 2.77 -17.40 25.06
C GLY A 99 1.40 -17.34 25.72
N ALA A 100 0.96 -16.19 26.23
CA ALA A 100 -0.36 -16.05 26.84
C ALA A 100 -1.42 -15.74 25.76
N THR A 101 -2.64 -16.23 25.95
CA THR A 101 -3.81 -15.71 25.26
C THR A 101 -4.47 -14.65 26.14
N ALA A 102 -5.29 -13.78 25.54
CA ALA A 102 -6.01 -12.74 26.26
C ALA A 102 -7.51 -12.90 26.00
N THR A 103 -8.33 -12.68 27.04
CA THR A 103 -9.79 -12.58 26.91
C THR A 103 -10.23 -11.27 27.54
N ALA A 104 -11.23 -10.61 26.96
CA ALA A 104 -11.85 -9.43 27.54
C ALA A 104 -13.33 -9.66 27.85
N THR A 105 -13.80 -9.11 28.95
CA THR A 105 -15.23 -8.91 29.23
C THR A 105 -15.49 -7.43 29.45
N MET A 106 -16.64 -6.94 28.99
CA MET A 106 -17.04 -5.54 29.13
C MET A 106 -18.25 -5.41 30.06
N THR A 107 -18.24 -4.41 30.93
CA THR A 107 -19.37 -3.96 31.74
C THR A 107 -19.67 -2.50 31.42
N VAL A 108 -20.89 -2.20 31.01
CA VAL A 108 -21.37 -0.82 30.86
C VAL A 108 -21.56 -0.21 32.24
N LEU A 109 -20.89 0.92 32.51
CA LEU A 109 -21.03 1.64 33.77
C LEU A 109 -22.04 2.78 33.64
N GLU A 110 -21.97 3.53 32.55
CA GLU A 110 -22.82 4.70 32.27
C GLU A 110 -23.21 4.71 30.78
N GLU A 111 -24.47 5.03 30.50
CA GLU A 111 -25.00 5.18 29.15
C GLU A 111 -26.13 6.22 29.09
N VAL A 112 -26.28 6.88 27.94
CA VAL A 112 -27.32 7.88 27.66
C VAL A 112 -28.15 7.49 26.43
N PRO A 113 -29.39 7.98 26.27
CA PRO A 113 -30.13 7.82 25.02
C PRO A 113 -29.39 8.44 23.83
N ALA A 114 -29.23 7.70 22.74
CA ALA A 114 -28.62 8.19 21.51
C ALA A 114 -29.61 9.07 20.72
N SER A 115 -29.94 10.24 21.28
CA SER A 115 -31.05 11.07 20.79
C SER A 115 -30.83 11.64 19.38
N TRP A 116 -29.56 11.73 18.96
CA TRP A 116 -29.15 12.20 17.63
C TRP A 116 -29.56 11.26 16.49
N VAL A 117 -29.76 9.98 16.79
CA VAL A 117 -30.22 8.97 15.81
C VAL A 117 -31.54 9.37 15.17
N ASN A 118 -32.37 10.17 15.85
CA ASN A 118 -33.64 10.65 15.31
C ASN A 118 -33.47 11.64 14.13
N ALA A 119 -32.26 12.20 13.94
CA ALA A 119 -31.93 13.09 12.84
C ALA A 119 -31.40 12.35 11.59
N LEU A 120 -31.18 11.04 11.66
CA LEU A 120 -30.66 10.23 10.55
C LEU A 120 -31.71 10.03 9.44
N THR A 121 -31.26 9.92 8.19
CA THR A 121 -32.11 9.52 7.06
C THR A 121 -32.45 8.01 7.14
N PRO A 122 -33.48 7.54 6.41
CA PRO A 122 -33.81 6.11 6.36
C PRO A 122 -32.64 5.22 5.90
N GLU A 123 -31.86 5.67 4.92
CA GLU A 123 -30.68 4.96 4.42
C GLU A 123 -29.61 4.84 5.51
N MET A 124 -29.37 5.92 6.25
CA MET A 124 -28.45 5.94 7.39
C MET A 124 -28.95 5.05 8.53
N HIS A 125 -30.26 5.00 8.80
CA HIS A 125 -30.80 4.01 9.73
C HIS A 125 -30.53 2.58 9.28
N GLU A 126 -30.64 2.28 7.98
CA GLU A 126 -30.34 0.94 7.47
C GLU A 126 -28.87 0.57 7.67
N GLN A 127 -27.95 1.47 7.33
CA GLN A 127 -26.53 1.24 7.54
C GLN A 127 -26.20 1.08 9.04
N LEU A 128 -26.84 1.83 9.94
CA LEU A 128 -26.73 1.65 11.40
C LEU A 128 -27.15 0.29 11.87
N ASN A 129 -28.27 -0.15 11.32
CA ASN A 129 -28.82 -1.44 11.68
C ASN A 129 -27.89 -2.56 11.21
N ARG A 130 -27.27 -2.40 10.04
CA ARG A 130 -26.27 -3.33 9.52
C ARG A 130 -25.04 -3.35 10.42
N PHE A 131 -24.42 -2.20 10.67
CA PHE A 131 -23.25 -2.07 11.54
C PHE A 131 -23.48 -2.65 12.95
N LEU A 132 -24.60 -2.29 13.59
CA LEU A 132 -24.93 -2.79 14.93
C LEU A 132 -25.33 -4.28 14.95
N SER A 133 -25.67 -4.87 13.81
CA SER A 133 -25.97 -6.30 13.70
C SER A 133 -24.70 -7.16 13.63
N GLU A 134 -23.57 -6.56 13.25
CA GLU A 134 -22.29 -7.27 13.19
C GLU A 134 -21.75 -7.47 14.62
N PRO A 135 -21.32 -8.70 14.96
CA PRO A 135 -20.73 -8.98 16.26
C PRO A 135 -19.40 -8.20 16.40
N LEU A 136 -19.19 -7.55 17.56
CA LEU A 136 -17.90 -6.98 17.90
C LEU A 136 -17.10 -7.93 18.78
N GLU A 137 -15.94 -8.34 18.31
CA GLU A 137 -14.92 -8.98 19.15
C GLU A 137 -14.17 -7.90 19.94
N LEU A 138 -14.22 -7.97 21.28
CA LEU A 138 -13.56 -7.00 22.15
C LEU A 138 -12.04 -7.01 22.00
N LEU A 139 -11.45 -8.17 21.71
CA LEU A 139 -10.03 -8.31 21.40
C LEU A 139 -9.92 -8.85 19.99
N GLY A 140 -9.19 -8.15 19.12
CA GLY A 140 -8.85 -8.66 17.80
C GLY A 140 -7.71 -9.67 17.84
N ALA A 141 -7.28 -10.09 16.64
CA ALA A 141 -6.14 -10.99 16.48
C ALA A 141 -4.86 -10.40 17.11
N PRO A 142 -4.07 -11.20 17.85
CA PRO A 142 -2.76 -10.76 18.31
C PRO A 142 -1.84 -10.48 17.13
N THR A 143 -1.15 -9.34 17.16
CA THR A 143 -0.05 -9.03 16.23
C THR A 143 1.21 -8.66 17.00
N ARG A 144 2.28 -8.35 16.28
CA ARG A 144 3.50 -7.75 16.80
C ARG A 144 3.58 -6.32 16.28
N LEU A 145 3.84 -5.41 17.21
CA LEU A 145 4.39 -4.10 16.88
C LEU A 145 5.89 -4.21 17.15
N ARG A 146 6.67 -4.48 16.12
CA ARG A 146 8.11 -4.76 16.19
C ARG A 146 8.48 -5.80 17.24
N ASN A 147 9.04 -5.38 18.38
CA ASN A 147 9.49 -6.28 19.45
C ASN A 147 8.40 -6.54 20.51
N GLN A 148 7.23 -5.92 20.36
CA GLN A 148 6.15 -5.97 21.33
C GLN A 148 4.95 -6.74 20.76
N ARG A 149 4.63 -7.89 21.35
CA ARG A 149 3.36 -8.55 21.10
C ARG A 149 2.20 -7.74 21.70
N VAL A 150 1.19 -7.46 20.89
CA VAL A 150 0.01 -6.65 21.24
C VAL A 150 -1.28 -7.28 20.74
N VAL A 151 -2.40 -6.91 21.36
CA VAL A 151 -3.76 -7.18 20.86
C VAL A 151 -4.53 -5.86 20.83
N PRO A 152 -5.35 -5.60 19.79
CA PRO A 152 -6.23 -4.44 19.78
C PRO A 152 -7.43 -4.71 20.70
N LEU A 153 -7.68 -3.82 21.65
CA LEU A 153 -8.91 -3.74 22.44
C LEU A 153 -9.88 -2.79 21.74
N ARG A 154 -11.00 -3.33 21.28
CA ARG A 154 -12.05 -2.62 20.56
C ARG A 154 -13.24 -2.34 21.48
N HIS A 155 -13.83 -1.16 21.35
CA HIS A 155 -15.01 -0.76 22.11
C HIS A 155 -16.03 -0.09 21.21
N ARG A 156 -17.17 -0.77 21.00
CA ARG A 156 -18.35 -0.13 20.42
C ARG A 156 -19.08 0.70 21.47
N TRP A 157 -19.09 2.02 21.32
CA TRP A 157 -19.77 2.94 22.25
C TRP A 157 -21.25 3.16 21.92
N LEU A 158 -21.80 2.58 20.84
CA LEU A 158 -23.24 2.58 20.56
C LEU A 158 -23.83 1.17 20.62
N ARG A 159 -25.00 1.01 21.24
CA ARG A 159 -25.69 -0.30 21.33
C ARG A 159 -27.21 -0.19 21.38
N ARG A 160 -27.89 -1.31 21.19
CA ARG A 160 -29.33 -1.46 21.50
C ARG A 160 -29.56 -1.92 22.93
N ASP A 161 -30.52 -1.31 23.61
CA ASP A 161 -31.05 -1.79 24.88
C ASP A 161 -32.04 -2.97 24.69
N GLY A 162 -32.50 -3.56 25.80
CA GLY A 162 -33.43 -4.70 25.77
C GLY A 162 -34.83 -4.37 25.26
N ALA A 163 -35.18 -3.10 25.06
CA ALA A 163 -36.42 -2.64 24.45
C ALA A 163 -36.23 -2.25 22.96
N GLY A 164 -35.01 -2.36 22.44
CA GLY A 164 -34.65 -2.01 21.07
C GLY A 164 -34.25 -0.53 20.87
N GLY A 165 -34.21 0.28 21.93
CA GLY A 165 -33.77 1.68 21.88
C GLY A 165 -32.25 1.79 21.74
N LEU A 166 -31.77 2.82 21.03
CA LEU A 166 -30.34 3.08 20.85
C LEU A 166 -29.75 3.90 22.00
N ARG A 167 -28.59 3.47 22.50
CA ARG A 167 -27.92 4.00 23.69
C ARG A 167 -26.43 4.16 23.40
N GLU A 168 -25.89 5.30 23.82
CA GLU A 168 -24.45 5.55 23.85
C GLU A 168 -23.88 5.18 25.20
N ILE A 169 -22.82 4.39 25.21
CA ILE A 169 -22.02 4.07 26.37
C ILE A 169 -21.02 5.20 26.58
N THR A 170 -21.23 6.00 27.61
CA THR A 170 -20.31 7.09 27.98
C THR A 170 -19.20 6.59 28.88
N ARG A 171 -19.39 5.44 29.53
CA ARG A 171 -18.37 4.79 30.35
C ARG A 171 -18.50 3.28 30.36
N ALA A 172 -17.43 2.60 29.98
CA ALA A 172 -17.32 1.14 30.00
C ALA A 172 -16.10 0.70 30.83
N ARG A 173 -16.23 -0.46 31.49
CA ARG A 173 -15.11 -1.14 32.16
C ARG A 173 -14.84 -2.48 31.49
N PHE A 174 -13.58 -2.74 31.18
CA PHE A 174 -13.08 -3.97 30.59
C PHE A 174 -12.25 -4.72 31.63
N ARG A 175 -12.51 -6.02 31.79
CA ARG A 175 -11.61 -6.93 32.48
C ARG A 175 -10.88 -7.76 31.44
N ILE A 176 -9.58 -7.53 31.32
CA ILE A 176 -8.69 -8.28 30.43
C ILE A 176 -7.97 -9.31 31.30
N ALA A 177 -8.13 -10.59 30.98
CA ALA A 177 -7.45 -11.69 31.66
C ALA A 177 -6.43 -12.30 30.72
N PHE A 178 -5.22 -12.56 31.23
CA PHE A 178 -4.18 -13.28 30.52
C PHE A 178 -4.19 -14.74 30.96
N HIS A 179 -4.21 -15.66 29.99
CA HIS A 179 -4.22 -17.09 30.25
C HIS A 179 -2.93 -17.72 29.73
N GLU A 180 -2.27 -18.52 30.56
CA GLU A 180 -1.16 -19.34 30.09
C GLU A 180 -1.68 -20.43 29.15
N ASN A 181 -1.01 -20.66 28.01
CA ASN A 181 -1.46 -21.67 27.05
C ASN A 181 -1.26 -23.09 27.63
N PRO A 182 -2.33 -23.91 27.77
CA PRO A 182 -2.22 -25.28 28.29
C PRO A 182 -1.47 -26.24 27.36
N SER A 183 -1.26 -25.89 26.09
CA SER A 183 -0.46 -26.66 25.12
C SER A 183 1.04 -26.70 25.43
N SER A 184 1.51 -26.01 26.48
CA SER A 184 2.90 -26.10 26.94
C SER A 184 3.20 -27.37 27.77
N GLN A 185 2.19 -28.21 28.10
CA GLN A 185 2.38 -29.42 28.91
C GLN A 185 2.00 -30.78 28.29
N ASP A 186 1.28 -30.87 27.16
CA ASP A 186 0.86 -32.18 26.62
C ASP A 186 1.49 -32.51 25.26
N GLY A 187 2.31 -33.58 25.26
CA GLY A 187 3.01 -34.10 24.08
C GLY A 187 2.11 -34.89 23.12
N SER A 188 1.21 -34.22 22.39
CA SER A 188 0.47 -34.85 21.29
C SER A 188 0.32 -33.94 20.07
N GLY A 189 1.27 -34.08 19.14
CA GLY A 189 1.08 -34.07 17.69
C GLY A 189 0.09 -33.10 17.04
N ALA A 190 0.44 -31.81 17.01
CA ALA A 190 0.21 -30.96 15.84
C ALA A 190 1.57 -30.32 15.50
N SER A 191 1.98 -30.39 14.25
CA SER A 191 3.36 -30.22 13.80
C SER A 191 3.82 -28.77 13.77
N ASP A 192 4.16 -28.21 14.93
CA ASP A 192 5.18 -27.16 15.03
C ASP A 192 6.54 -27.83 15.21
N GLY A 193 7.19 -28.15 14.09
CA GLY A 193 8.46 -28.88 14.01
C GLY A 193 9.71 -28.05 14.31
N ALA A 194 9.71 -27.19 15.34
CA ALA A 194 10.91 -26.43 15.74
C ALA A 194 11.45 -26.88 17.12
N PRO A 195 12.76 -27.15 17.28
CA PRO A 195 13.34 -27.46 18.58
C PRO A 195 13.23 -26.27 19.54
N ARG A 196 12.98 -26.56 20.83
CA ARG A 196 13.00 -25.57 21.93
C ARG A 196 14.40 -24.94 22.09
N GLY A 197 14.73 -23.95 21.26
CA GLY A 197 15.86 -23.05 21.44
C GLY A 197 15.53 -21.89 22.38
N SER A 198 16.46 -21.52 23.25
CA SER A 198 16.31 -20.44 24.23
C SER A 198 16.20 -19.06 23.55
N GLU A 199 14.99 -18.56 23.32
CA GLU A 199 14.80 -17.16 22.92
C GLU A 199 15.14 -16.22 24.08
N THR A 200 16.10 -15.33 23.86
CA THR A 200 16.72 -14.46 24.86
C THR A 200 15.83 -13.24 25.11
N ARG A 201 15.58 -12.89 26.39
CA ARG A 201 14.91 -11.61 26.73
C ARG A 201 15.83 -10.46 26.30
N ILE A 202 15.30 -9.48 25.57
CA ILE A 202 16.04 -8.26 25.25
C ILE A 202 16.17 -7.44 26.55
N SER A 203 17.37 -6.94 26.85
CA SER A 203 17.56 -5.96 27.93
C SER A 203 16.81 -4.67 27.56
N PRO A 204 15.95 -4.12 28.43
CA PRO A 204 15.21 -2.90 28.12
C PRO A 204 16.13 -1.66 28.22
N THR A 205 17.08 -1.52 27.30
CA THR A 205 18.07 -0.43 27.27
C THR A 205 17.44 0.93 26.96
N GLY A 206 16.25 0.94 26.34
CA GLY A 206 15.55 2.18 25.95
C GLY A 206 16.15 2.85 24.71
N ALA A 207 16.92 2.10 23.91
CA ALA A 207 17.56 2.56 22.68
C ALA A 207 16.78 2.19 21.39
N ASP A 208 15.73 1.37 21.50
CA ASP A 208 14.85 1.00 20.38
C ASP A 208 14.19 2.26 19.76
N LEU A 209 14.30 2.40 18.44
CA LEU A 209 13.73 3.51 17.66
C LEU A 209 12.20 3.52 17.70
N PHE A 210 11.54 2.44 18.12
CA PHE A 210 10.10 2.36 18.31
C PHE A 210 9.61 2.80 19.71
N GLU A 211 10.50 3.20 20.63
CA GLU A 211 10.11 3.51 22.01
C GLU A 211 9.04 4.60 22.11
N HIS A 212 9.10 5.62 21.27
CA HIS A 212 8.08 6.66 21.23
C HIS A 212 6.73 6.11 20.79
N LEU A 213 6.70 5.28 19.75
CA LEU A 213 5.48 4.63 19.27
C LEU A 213 4.88 3.70 20.32
N TYR A 214 5.68 2.84 20.94
CA TYR A 214 5.20 1.97 22.02
C TYR A 214 4.59 2.76 23.17
N LYS A 215 5.27 3.83 23.62
CA LYS A 215 4.80 4.65 24.75
C LYS A 215 3.53 5.42 24.41
N GLY A 216 3.40 5.89 23.17
CA GLY A 216 2.23 6.64 22.71
C GLY A 216 1.00 5.77 22.41
N THR A 217 1.20 4.49 22.09
CA THR A 217 0.13 3.63 21.56
C THR A 217 -0.27 2.48 22.48
N VAL A 218 0.68 1.89 23.23
CA VAL A 218 0.40 0.71 24.07
C VAL A 218 -0.04 1.13 25.46
N LEU A 219 -1.29 0.83 25.83
CA LEU A 219 -1.91 1.31 27.07
C LEU A 219 -1.16 0.84 28.33
N ASN A 220 -0.72 -0.42 28.37
CA ASN A 220 0.07 -1.01 29.44
C ASN A 220 1.58 -1.05 29.11
N TYR A 221 2.09 -0.06 28.37
CA TYR A 221 3.50 0.05 27.95
C TYR A 221 4.51 -0.32 29.05
N ALA A 222 4.34 0.19 30.26
CA ALA A 222 5.29 -0.05 31.36
C ALA A 222 5.39 -1.54 31.75
N GLN A 223 4.28 -2.29 31.69
CA GLN A 223 4.27 -3.75 31.87
C GLN A 223 4.75 -4.47 30.62
N GLY A 224 4.25 -4.05 29.44
CA GLY A 224 4.60 -4.61 28.14
C GLY A 224 6.09 -4.60 27.85
N ARG A 225 6.79 -3.53 28.25
CA ARG A 225 8.25 -3.40 28.10
C ARG A 225 9.02 -4.57 28.71
N ALA A 226 8.53 -5.16 29.81
CA ALA A 226 9.14 -6.33 30.44
C ALA A 226 8.84 -7.66 29.72
N TRP A 227 7.88 -7.66 28.78
CA TRP A 227 7.43 -8.83 28.01
C TRP A 227 7.97 -8.86 26.58
N ARG A 228 8.70 -7.84 26.16
CA ARG A 228 9.32 -7.81 24.84
C ARG A 228 10.28 -8.98 24.66
N THR A 229 10.24 -9.53 23.46
CA THR A 229 11.06 -10.67 23.07
C THR A 229 11.84 -10.30 21.84
N ALA A 230 13.06 -10.82 21.73
CA ALA A 230 13.73 -10.84 20.45
C ALA A 230 12.84 -11.54 19.41
N MET A 231 12.95 -11.08 18.17
CA MET A 231 12.48 -11.82 17.00
C MET A 231 13.10 -13.22 17.03
N ARG A 232 12.40 -14.19 16.43
CA ARG A 232 12.80 -15.61 16.37
C ARG A 232 14.30 -15.72 16.08
N PRO A 233 15.07 -16.54 16.83
CA PRO A 233 16.46 -16.76 16.50
C PRO A 233 16.54 -17.30 15.06
N PRO A 234 17.48 -16.82 14.24
CA PRO A 234 17.58 -17.21 12.85
C PRO A 234 17.70 -18.72 12.76
N LEU A 235 16.89 -19.34 11.89
CA LEU A 235 17.15 -20.73 11.51
C LEU A 235 18.50 -20.75 10.79
N PRO A 236 19.40 -21.72 11.09
CA PRO A 236 20.62 -21.86 10.30
C PRO A 236 20.23 -22.28 8.89
N ARG A 237 20.10 -21.31 8.00
CA ARG A 237 20.01 -21.55 6.56
C ARG A 237 21.39 -22.00 6.05
N GLY A 238 21.39 -22.80 4.98
CA GLY A 238 22.59 -22.98 4.17
C GLY A 238 23.06 -21.63 3.63
N GLY A 239 24.34 -21.51 3.27
CA GLY A 239 24.83 -20.29 2.64
C GLY A 239 24.09 -20.03 1.33
N ASP A 240 23.91 -18.75 0.98
CA ASP A 240 23.29 -18.33 -0.27
C ASP A 240 24.09 -18.85 -1.49
N TYR A 241 23.40 -19.19 -2.59
CA TYR A 241 24.04 -19.73 -3.79
C TYR A 241 25.09 -18.76 -4.35
N PHE A 242 24.79 -17.47 -4.32
CA PHE A 242 25.67 -16.47 -4.91
C PHE A 242 26.96 -16.31 -4.09
N SER A 243 26.84 -16.26 -2.77
CA SER A 243 27.94 -15.93 -1.88
C SER A 243 28.77 -17.14 -1.45
N SER A 244 28.14 -18.28 -1.20
CA SER A 244 28.79 -19.48 -0.65
C SER A 244 29.71 -20.19 -1.64
N THR A 245 29.53 -19.92 -2.93
CA THR A 245 30.21 -20.62 -4.02
C THR A 245 31.46 -19.89 -4.52
N ASN A 246 31.58 -18.58 -4.25
CA ASN A 246 32.60 -17.68 -4.82
C ASN A 246 32.75 -17.87 -6.35
N ALA A 247 31.63 -18.14 -7.03
CA ALA A 247 31.58 -18.42 -8.45
C ALA A 247 31.17 -17.15 -9.25
N PRO A 248 31.60 -17.00 -10.51
CA PRO A 248 31.06 -16.00 -11.42
C PRO A 248 29.62 -16.35 -11.83
N TRP A 249 28.76 -15.33 -11.95
CA TRP A 249 27.36 -15.51 -12.32
C TRP A 249 26.97 -14.61 -13.50
N VAL A 250 26.15 -15.16 -14.40
CA VAL A 250 25.55 -14.46 -15.54
C VAL A 250 24.06 -14.75 -15.53
N LYS A 251 23.24 -13.71 -15.62
CA LYS A 251 21.79 -13.83 -15.76
C LYS A 251 21.45 -13.99 -17.25
N VAL A 252 20.55 -14.92 -17.54
CA VAL A 252 20.17 -15.38 -18.87
C VAL A 252 18.66 -15.25 -18.99
N TRP A 253 18.18 -14.29 -19.77
CA TRP A 253 16.76 -13.98 -19.87
C TRP A 253 16.11 -14.71 -21.05
N CYS A 254 14.99 -15.38 -20.77
CA CYS A 254 14.18 -16.10 -21.75
C CYS A 254 12.75 -15.56 -21.76
N ASP A 255 12.17 -15.29 -22.93
CA ASP A 255 10.84 -14.69 -23.12
C ASP A 255 9.75 -15.71 -23.50
N HIS A 256 10.12 -16.85 -24.08
CA HIS A 256 9.20 -17.94 -24.44
C HIS A 256 9.84 -19.33 -24.35
N GLU A 257 9.04 -20.38 -24.53
CA GLU A 257 9.52 -21.77 -24.63
C GLU A 257 10.31 -21.99 -25.92
N ASP A 258 11.61 -22.23 -25.80
CA ASP A 258 12.46 -22.58 -26.95
C ASP A 258 13.72 -23.35 -26.57
N LEU A 259 14.41 -23.86 -27.59
CA LEU A 259 15.81 -24.22 -27.48
C LEU A 259 16.65 -22.95 -27.54
N TYR A 260 17.37 -22.65 -26.47
CA TYR A 260 18.28 -21.50 -26.40
C TYR A 260 19.72 -21.94 -26.56
N VAL A 261 20.51 -21.11 -27.23
CA VAL A 261 21.95 -21.30 -27.43
C VAL A 261 22.71 -20.05 -26.97
N ILE A 262 23.70 -20.26 -26.11
CA ILE A 262 24.69 -19.26 -25.73
C ILE A 262 26.01 -19.67 -26.38
N GLU A 263 26.50 -18.84 -27.30
CA GLU A 263 27.83 -19.01 -27.91
C GLU A 263 28.91 -18.29 -27.09
N GLY A 264 30.15 -18.78 -27.14
CA GLY A 264 31.27 -18.15 -26.41
C GLY A 264 31.48 -16.68 -26.78
N THR A 265 31.26 -16.29 -28.05
CA THR A 265 31.29 -14.89 -28.48
C THR A 265 30.29 -14.00 -27.74
N ALA A 266 29.15 -14.54 -27.27
CA ALA A 266 28.16 -13.77 -26.52
C ALA A 266 28.65 -13.46 -25.09
N LEU A 267 29.40 -14.39 -24.48
CA LEU A 267 30.03 -14.18 -23.18
C LEU A 267 31.23 -13.21 -23.28
N GLU A 268 32.03 -13.30 -24.36
CA GLU A 268 33.09 -12.30 -24.63
C GLU A 268 32.52 -10.88 -24.77
N ALA A 269 31.36 -10.74 -25.42
CA ALA A 269 30.69 -9.44 -25.58
C ALA A 269 30.23 -8.83 -24.24
N LEU A 270 30.01 -9.65 -23.20
CA LEU A 270 29.78 -9.21 -21.82
C LEU A 270 31.08 -8.88 -21.05
N GLY A 271 32.24 -9.02 -21.70
CA GLY A 271 33.56 -8.82 -21.08
C GLY A 271 33.97 -9.95 -20.14
N ILE A 272 33.51 -11.18 -20.41
CA ILE A 272 33.97 -12.40 -19.72
C ILE A 272 35.19 -12.94 -20.47
N ASP A 273 36.24 -13.24 -19.73
CA ASP A 273 37.42 -13.91 -20.26
C ASP A 273 37.16 -15.41 -20.35
N LEU A 274 37.03 -15.93 -21.58
CA LEU A 274 36.69 -17.33 -21.82
C LEU A 274 37.73 -18.31 -21.26
N ASP A 275 39.00 -17.89 -21.15
CA ASP A 275 40.07 -18.72 -20.56
C ASP A 275 39.83 -18.99 -19.06
N THR A 276 38.90 -18.26 -18.42
CA THR A 276 38.49 -18.49 -17.02
C THR A 276 37.37 -19.51 -16.87
N ILE A 277 36.76 -19.94 -17.98
CA ILE A 277 35.66 -20.90 -17.99
C ILE A 277 36.23 -22.31 -18.08
N ASP A 278 36.01 -23.11 -17.04
CA ASP A 278 36.24 -24.55 -17.08
C ASP A 278 34.95 -25.25 -17.57
N PRO A 279 34.95 -25.83 -18.79
CA PRO A 279 33.77 -26.49 -19.36
C PRO A 279 33.17 -27.60 -18.47
N GLU A 280 34.00 -28.31 -17.71
CA GLU A 280 33.55 -29.40 -16.85
C GLU A 280 32.70 -28.89 -15.68
N THR A 281 32.82 -27.60 -15.35
CA THR A 281 32.16 -26.98 -14.19
C THR A 281 30.94 -26.14 -14.56
N LEU A 282 30.68 -25.90 -15.85
CA LEU A 282 29.54 -25.11 -16.34
C LEU A 282 28.21 -25.66 -15.81
N ARG A 283 27.38 -24.78 -15.25
CA ARG A 283 26.08 -25.10 -14.65
C ARG A 283 25.08 -23.99 -14.96
N MET A 284 23.83 -24.37 -15.12
CA MET A 284 22.70 -23.45 -15.24
C MET A 284 21.68 -23.74 -14.16
N PHE A 285 20.96 -22.72 -13.74
CA PHE A 285 19.88 -22.82 -12.77
C PHE A 285 18.66 -22.02 -13.24
N THR A 286 17.48 -22.42 -12.76
CA THR A 286 16.20 -21.74 -13.01
C THR A 286 15.50 -21.47 -11.68
N PRO A 287 14.78 -20.33 -11.54
CA PRO A 287 13.81 -20.17 -10.48
C PRO A 287 12.67 -21.18 -10.65
N LEU A 288 11.92 -21.43 -9.57
CA LEU A 288 10.60 -22.04 -9.69
C LEU A 288 9.71 -21.18 -10.58
N GLN A 289 8.83 -21.83 -11.33
CA GLN A 289 7.94 -21.09 -12.22
C GLN A 289 6.82 -20.35 -11.44
N VAL A 290 6.55 -20.68 -10.18
CA VAL A 290 5.44 -20.08 -9.41
C VAL A 290 5.78 -18.71 -8.81
N PRO A 291 4.80 -17.80 -8.65
CA PRO A 291 4.99 -16.55 -7.92
C PRO A 291 5.50 -16.76 -6.49
N LEU A 292 6.14 -15.73 -5.92
CA LEU A 292 6.54 -15.77 -4.52
C LEU A 292 5.31 -15.78 -3.60
N ASP A 293 5.42 -16.53 -2.50
CA ASP A 293 4.36 -16.58 -1.51
C ASP A 293 4.39 -15.32 -0.61
N GLU A 294 3.27 -14.60 -0.59
CA GLU A 294 3.04 -13.41 0.23
C GLU A 294 2.88 -13.71 1.73
N GLU A 295 2.62 -14.96 2.12
CA GLU A 295 2.35 -15.31 3.53
C GLU A 295 3.54 -16.00 4.20
N THR A 296 4.37 -16.72 3.44
CA THR A 296 5.50 -17.47 3.99
C THR A 296 6.62 -16.53 4.46
N PRO A 297 7.10 -16.65 5.73
CA PRO A 297 8.26 -15.93 6.20
C PRO A 297 9.52 -16.26 5.39
N VAL A 298 10.36 -15.25 5.14
CA VAL A 298 11.57 -15.41 4.31
C VAL A 298 12.50 -16.51 4.81
N ASP A 299 12.57 -16.76 6.12
CA ASP A 299 13.41 -17.81 6.72
C ASP A 299 12.86 -19.23 6.53
N GLU A 300 11.56 -19.35 6.27
CA GLU A 300 10.85 -20.62 6.05
C GLU A 300 10.67 -20.93 4.57
N ALA A 301 10.81 -19.92 3.71
CA ALA A 301 10.80 -20.09 2.26
C ALA A 301 11.88 -21.10 1.81
N PRO A 302 11.59 -22.01 0.86
CA PRO A 302 12.63 -22.81 0.25
C PRO A 302 13.61 -21.93 -0.55
N ASP A 303 14.88 -22.33 -0.67
CA ASP A 303 15.78 -21.72 -1.65
C ASP A 303 15.28 -22.12 -3.05
N TRP A 304 14.67 -21.17 -3.76
CA TRP A 304 13.88 -21.42 -4.97
C TRP A 304 14.70 -21.59 -6.26
N MET A 305 15.97 -21.99 -6.17
CA MET A 305 16.85 -22.21 -7.31
C MET A 305 17.01 -23.71 -7.62
N SER A 306 16.62 -24.15 -8.82
CA SER A 306 16.74 -25.54 -9.26
C SER A 306 17.84 -25.70 -10.33
N PRO A 307 18.73 -26.71 -10.23
CA PRO A 307 19.67 -27.01 -11.30
C PRO A 307 18.94 -27.32 -12.61
N LEU A 308 19.40 -26.71 -13.71
CA LEU A 308 18.93 -26.96 -15.07
C LEU A 308 19.96 -27.78 -15.84
N ALA A 309 19.51 -28.88 -16.44
CA ALA A 309 20.36 -29.68 -17.32
C ALA A 309 20.68 -28.93 -18.62
N ILE A 310 21.97 -28.87 -18.97
CA ILE A 310 22.47 -28.22 -20.19
C ILE A 310 23.21 -29.20 -21.10
N ARG A 311 23.24 -28.92 -22.40
CA ARG A 311 24.08 -29.59 -23.39
C ARG A 311 25.23 -28.67 -23.80
N LEU A 312 26.43 -29.24 -23.89
CA LEU A 312 27.65 -28.54 -24.30
C LEU A 312 28.14 -29.12 -25.64
N SER A 313 28.68 -28.27 -26.52
CA SER A 313 29.29 -28.70 -27.79
C SER A 313 30.43 -27.79 -28.22
N GLY A 314 31.46 -28.34 -28.87
CA GLY A 314 32.66 -27.61 -29.35
C GLY A 314 33.86 -27.68 -28.39
N MET A 315 33.65 -28.17 -27.17
CA MET A 315 34.61 -28.13 -26.06
C MET A 315 35.44 -29.43 -25.95
N GLU A 316 35.63 -30.19 -27.03
CA GLU A 316 36.31 -31.50 -26.98
C GLU A 316 37.81 -31.39 -26.63
N ASP A 317 38.39 -30.20 -26.75
CA ASP A 317 39.77 -29.91 -26.42
C ASP A 317 39.97 -29.50 -24.94
N GLY A 318 38.89 -29.46 -24.16
CA GLY A 318 38.89 -29.08 -22.75
C GLY A 318 38.98 -27.58 -22.49
N ARG A 319 38.75 -26.74 -23.51
CA ARG A 319 38.66 -25.27 -23.40
C ARG A 319 37.26 -24.82 -23.79
N PHE A 320 36.92 -23.59 -23.37
CA PHE A 320 35.70 -22.92 -23.82
C PHE A 320 36.09 -21.83 -24.81
N ASP A 321 35.93 -22.12 -26.10
CA ASP A 321 36.30 -21.26 -27.22
C ASP A 321 35.10 -20.40 -27.69
N PRO A 322 35.33 -19.34 -28.49
CA PRO A 322 34.26 -18.46 -28.97
C PRO A 322 33.15 -19.17 -29.76
N THR A 323 33.46 -20.29 -30.42
CA THR A 323 32.50 -21.07 -31.20
C THR A 323 31.75 -22.12 -30.39
N ASP A 324 32.09 -22.29 -29.12
CA ASP A 324 31.47 -23.30 -28.27
C ASP A 324 30.10 -22.86 -27.81
N ARG A 325 29.24 -23.85 -27.53
CA ARG A 325 27.81 -23.62 -27.31
C ARG A 325 27.34 -24.26 -26.03
N ILE A 326 26.59 -23.48 -25.24
CA ILE A 326 25.77 -23.95 -24.13
C ILE A 326 24.32 -23.95 -24.62
N GLN A 327 23.64 -25.09 -24.51
CA GLN A 327 22.31 -25.30 -25.08
C GLN A 327 21.36 -25.81 -24.01
N PHE A 328 20.16 -25.26 -23.93
CA PHE A 328 19.17 -25.60 -22.91
C PHE A 328 17.76 -25.29 -23.40
N ILE A 329 16.76 -25.92 -22.77
CA ILE A 329 15.35 -25.54 -22.97
C ILE A 329 15.03 -24.46 -21.95
N GLY A 330 14.69 -23.27 -22.45
CA GLY A 330 14.28 -22.11 -21.65
C GLY A 330 12.78 -21.87 -21.80
N TYR A 331 12.18 -21.24 -20.79
CA TYR A 331 10.76 -20.88 -20.75
C TYR A 331 10.62 -19.40 -20.39
N GLY A 332 9.61 -18.75 -20.96
CA GLY A 332 9.13 -17.46 -20.49
C GLY A 332 8.46 -17.55 -19.11
N PRO A 333 8.00 -16.42 -18.56
CA PRO A 333 7.40 -16.39 -17.23
C PRO A 333 5.95 -16.91 -17.21
N ASP A 334 5.25 -16.88 -18.36
CA ASP A 334 3.88 -17.37 -18.52
C ASP A 334 3.88 -18.84 -19.00
N SER A 335 3.20 -19.75 -18.30
CA SER A 335 3.27 -21.20 -18.59
C SER A 335 2.06 -22.01 -18.08
N TRP A 336 1.99 -23.27 -18.52
CA TRP A 336 1.08 -24.28 -17.99
C TRP A 336 1.71 -24.95 -16.75
N TYR A 337 1.04 -24.87 -15.59
CA TYR A 337 1.51 -25.49 -14.34
C TYR A 337 0.73 -26.78 -14.09
N SER A 338 1.26 -27.94 -14.46
CA SER A 338 0.51 -29.18 -14.25
C SER A 338 0.65 -29.74 -12.83
N THR A 339 -0.48 -29.85 -12.13
CA THR A 339 -0.81 -31.07 -11.36
C THR A 339 -2.17 -31.57 -11.82
N LYS A 340 -2.23 -32.53 -12.77
CA LYS A 340 -3.46 -33.30 -13.00
C LYS A 340 -3.56 -34.42 -11.95
N GLY A 341 -3.82 -34.02 -10.70
CA GLY A 341 -4.12 -34.94 -9.59
C GLY A 341 -5.55 -34.79 -9.03
N ILE A 342 -6.26 -33.75 -9.45
CA ILE A 342 -7.68 -33.50 -9.19
C ILE A 342 -8.30 -33.32 -10.59
N ALA A 343 -9.51 -33.82 -10.81
CA ALA A 343 -10.20 -33.82 -12.11
C ALA A 343 -9.96 -32.53 -12.93
N PRO A 344 -9.83 -32.60 -14.27
CA PRO A 344 -9.40 -31.47 -15.09
C PRO A 344 -10.31 -30.26 -14.88
N THR A 345 -9.85 -29.29 -14.10
CA THR A 345 -10.38 -27.94 -14.07
C THR A 345 -9.43 -27.09 -14.89
N VAL A 346 -9.92 -26.54 -15.99
CA VAL A 346 -9.15 -25.84 -17.05
C VAL A 346 -8.52 -24.50 -16.57
N GLU A 347 -8.16 -24.34 -15.29
CA GLU A 347 -7.66 -23.09 -14.66
C GLU A 347 -6.11 -22.98 -14.58
N ASP A 348 -5.34 -23.80 -15.32
CA ASP A 348 -3.91 -24.06 -15.05
C ASP A 348 -2.87 -23.24 -15.86
N TYR A 349 -3.26 -22.23 -16.65
CA TYR A 349 -2.29 -21.30 -17.27
C TYR A 349 -2.06 -20.16 -16.28
N ALA A 350 -0.85 -20.04 -15.73
CA ALA A 350 -0.53 -18.89 -14.88
C ALA A 350 0.31 -17.88 -15.66
N ARG A 351 -0.11 -16.62 -15.55
CA ARG A 351 0.62 -15.49 -16.07
C ARG A 351 1.34 -14.78 -14.93
N ASP A 352 2.60 -14.45 -15.15
CA ASP A 352 3.38 -13.66 -14.22
C ASP A 352 2.88 -12.21 -14.28
N PRO A 353 2.48 -11.63 -13.13
CA PRO A 353 1.91 -10.28 -13.12
C PRO A 353 2.94 -9.17 -13.34
N TYR A 354 4.23 -9.45 -13.17
CA TYR A 354 5.28 -8.44 -13.12
C TYR A 354 6.31 -8.57 -14.26
N ASN A 355 6.52 -9.77 -14.80
CA ASN A 355 7.64 -10.08 -15.68
C ASN A 355 7.22 -10.42 -17.11
N ASN A 356 8.06 -10.02 -18.08
CA ASN A 356 7.94 -10.44 -19.48
C ASN A 356 9.02 -11.46 -19.90
N GLU A 357 10.09 -11.57 -19.12
CA GLU A 357 11.17 -12.53 -19.31
C GLU A 357 11.40 -13.27 -17.99
N ASN A 358 11.76 -14.55 -18.07
CA ASN A 358 12.13 -15.36 -16.92
C ASN A 358 13.66 -15.42 -16.81
N PRO A 359 14.24 -15.15 -15.63
CA PRO A 359 15.68 -15.21 -15.43
C PRO A 359 16.17 -16.64 -15.23
N TYR A 360 17.26 -16.99 -15.90
CA TYR A 360 18.08 -18.18 -15.65
C TYR A 360 19.48 -17.73 -15.22
N TRP A 361 20.23 -18.61 -14.57
CA TRP A 361 21.52 -18.26 -13.99
C TRP A 361 22.60 -19.22 -14.43
N LEU A 362 23.55 -18.71 -15.19
CA LEU A 362 24.73 -19.42 -15.68
C LEU A 362 25.92 -19.16 -14.76
N THR A 363 26.66 -20.21 -14.42
CA THR A 363 27.89 -20.14 -13.61
C THR A 363 28.89 -21.24 -14.01
N TRP A 364 30.12 -21.13 -13.53
CA TRP A 364 31.19 -22.11 -13.66
C TRP A 364 32.15 -22.02 -12.47
N GLY A 365 32.96 -23.05 -12.26
CA GLY A 365 33.81 -23.20 -11.08
C GLY A 365 33.00 -23.44 -9.80
N GLY A 366 33.40 -22.76 -8.72
CA GLY A 366 32.72 -22.76 -7.43
C GLY A 366 32.80 -24.06 -6.61
N GLY A 367 32.52 -23.94 -5.31
CA GLY A 367 32.57 -25.05 -4.34
C GLY A 367 31.27 -25.87 -4.22
N PHE A 368 30.60 -26.18 -5.33
CA PHE A 368 29.31 -26.90 -5.30
C PHE A 368 29.47 -28.39 -4.93
N SER A 369 28.56 -28.93 -4.11
CA SER A 369 28.59 -30.34 -3.69
C SER A 369 28.11 -31.33 -4.74
N GLU A 370 27.11 -30.93 -5.54
CA GLU A 370 26.53 -31.76 -6.60
C GLU A 370 27.29 -31.60 -7.92
N PRO A 371 27.35 -32.63 -8.78
CA PRO A 371 27.89 -32.50 -10.13
C PRO A 371 26.99 -31.60 -11.01
N PRO A 372 27.53 -30.96 -12.06
CA PRO A 372 26.71 -30.20 -13.00
C PRO A 372 25.66 -31.06 -13.71
N ALA A 373 24.43 -30.57 -13.81
CA ALA A 373 23.37 -31.23 -14.56
C ALA A 373 23.66 -31.16 -16.07
N ARG A 374 23.42 -32.28 -16.78
CA ARG A 374 23.62 -32.41 -18.23
C ARG A 374 22.40 -33.04 -18.86
N ILE A 375 22.04 -32.57 -20.05
CA ILE A 375 21.00 -33.22 -20.86
C ILE A 375 21.53 -34.57 -21.32
N LEU A 376 20.80 -35.64 -21.00
CA LEU A 376 21.19 -37.01 -21.33
C LEU A 376 20.40 -37.51 -22.54
N GLU A 377 21.02 -38.36 -23.35
CA GLU A 377 20.30 -39.11 -24.40
C GLU A 377 19.69 -40.39 -23.79
N GLN A 378 18.40 -40.61 -23.99
CA GLN A 378 17.72 -41.81 -23.52
C GLN A 378 18.09 -43.04 -24.36
N PRO A 379 18.25 -44.22 -23.74
CA PRO A 379 18.36 -45.48 -24.46
C PRO A 379 16.95 -45.99 -24.86
N THR A 380 16.38 -45.50 -25.97
CA THR A 380 15.09 -45.99 -26.48
C THR A 380 15.24 -47.01 -27.60
N GLU A 381 14.29 -47.95 -27.70
CA GLU A 381 14.15 -48.81 -28.88
C GLU A 381 13.79 -47.99 -30.13
N PRO A 382 14.18 -48.45 -31.34
CA PRO A 382 13.83 -47.75 -32.58
C PRO A 382 12.31 -47.67 -32.77
N PRO A 383 11.79 -46.56 -33.33
CA PRO A 383 10.36 -46.36 -33.46
C PRO A 383 9.76 -47.30 -34.50
N SER A 384 8.56 -47.84 -34.21
CA SER A 384 7.89 -48.88 -34.99
C SER A 384 6.41 -48.56 -35.21
N PRO A 385 5.81 -48.96 -36.35
CA PRO A 385 4.39 -48.73 -36.60
C PRO A 385 3.45 -49.38 -35.55
N PRO A 386 2.25 -48.83 -35.31
CA PRO A 386 1.69 -47.64 -35.97
C PRO A 386 2.34 -46.34 -35.46
N TYR A 387 2.53 -45.38 -36.38
CA TYR A 387 3.02 -44.05 -36.03
C TYR A 387 1.86 -43.10 -35.75
N GLU A 388 1.94 -42.39 -34.64
CA GLU A 388 1.03 -41.29 -34.33
C GLU A 388 1.44 -40.07 -35.18
N THR A 389 0.48 -39.54 -35.94
CA THR A 389 0.65 -38.33 -36.78
C THR A 389 -0.26 -37.18 -36.31
N THR A 390 -1.01 -37.39 -35.23
CA THR A 390 -1.92 -36.43 -34.62
C THR A 390 -1.90 -36.61 -33.10
N VAL A 391 -2.11 -35.53 -32.36
CA VAL A 391 -2.19 -35.55 -30.89
C VAL A 391 -3.30 -34.64 -30.39
N ARG A 392 -3.76 -34.86 -29.16
CA ARG A 392 -4.55 -33.89 -28.41
C ARG A 392 -3.60 -32.90 -27.77
N ASP A 393 -3.75 -31.62 -28.11
CA ASP A 393 -2.88 -30.56 -27.63
C ASP A 393 -3.72 -29.39 -27.08
N ARG A 394 -3.07 -28.51 -26.32
CA ARG A 394 -3.70 -27.32 -25.74
C ARG A 394 -2.95 -26.05 -26.14
N VAL A 395 -3.72 -25.00 -26.42
CA VAL A 395 -3.20 -23.65 -26.65
C VAL A 395 -3.96 -22.67 -25.76
N HIS A 396 -3.24 -21.68 -25.24
CA HIS A 396 -3.77 -20.51 -24.56
C HIS A 396 -3.57 -19.30 -25.46
N VAL A 397 -4.59 -18.46 -25.59
CA VAL A 397 -4.53 -17.23 -26.38
C VAL A 397 -5.11 -16.08 -25.57
N GLU A 398 -4.32 -15.03 -25.41
CA GLU A 398 -4.65 -13.85 -24.63
C GLU A 398 -3.80 -12.65 -25.09
N GLU A 399 -4.37 -11.45 -25.02
CA GLU A 399 -3.66 -10.19 -25.27
C GLU A 399 -4.06 -9.15 -24.21
N ASP A 400 -3.13 -8.31 -23.76
CA ASP A 400 -3.37 -7.34 -22.69
C ASP A 400 -3.56 -5.92 -23.24
N HIS A 401 -4.76 -5.61 -23.75
CA HIS A 401 -5.02 -4.31 -24.41
C HIS A 401 -5.52 -3.21 -23.49
N PHE A 402 -6.16 -3.56 -22.38
CA PHE A 402 -6.61 -2.57 -21.41
C PHE A 402 -6.63 -3.15 -20.00
N TYR A 403 -6.59 -2.23 -19.05
CA TYR A 403 -6.51 -2.49 -17.62
C TYR A 403 -7.84 -2.15 -16.94
N ASP A 404 -8.37 -3.05 -16.09
CA ASP A 404 -9.54 -2.76 -15.24
C ASP A 404 -9.57 -3.65 -13.99
N ALA A 405 -9.32 -3.03 -12.84
CA ALA A 405 -9.25 -3.65 -11.52
C ALA A 405 -10.58 -4.20 -10.99
N ARG A 406 -11.72 -3.78 -11.54
CA ARG A 406 -13.04 -4.12 -10.99
C ARG A 406 -13.43 -5.57 -11.27
N MET A 407 -12.87 -6.14 -12.34
CA MET A 407 -13.23 -7.45 -12.87
C MET A 407 -12.31 -8.54 -12.30
N GLN A 408 -12.53 -8.94 -11.05
CA GLN A 408 -11.63 -9.87 -10.35
C GLN A 408 -12.38 -11.06 -9.72
N LYS A 409 -11.70 -12.20 -9.59
CA LYS A 409 -12.16 -13.41 -8.89
C LYS A 409 -11.00 -13.91 -8.04
N SER A 410 -11.16 -13.97 -6.71
CA SER A 410 -10.17 -14.63 -5.85
C SER A 410 -10.13 -16.14 -6.16
N PRO A 411 -8.95 -16.79 -6.25
CA PRO A 411 -7.59 -16.29 -5.97
C PRO A 411 -6.86 -15.65 -7.18
N LEU A 412 -7.52 -15.47 -8.33
CA LEU A 412 -6.97 -14.90 -9.56
C LEU A 412 -6.91 -13.36 -9.49
N ALA A 413 -6.38 -12.84 -8.39
CA ALA A 413 -6.36 -11.42 -8.12
C ALA A 413 -5.60 -10.62 -9.19
N TRP A 414 -4.68 -11.26 -9.88
CA TRP A 414 -3.80 -10.70 -10.91
C TRP A 414 -4.44 -10.55 -12.30
N GLU A 415 -5.57 -11.22 -12.59
CA GLU A 415 -6.25 -11.13 -13.89
C GLU A 415 -6.99 -9.79 -14.00
N ARG A 416 -6.29 -8.76 -14.49
CA ARG A 416 -6.76 -7.36 -14.56
C ARG A 416 -6.53 -6.70 -15.91
N PHE A 417 -5.88 -7.43 -16.81
CA PHE A 417 -5.63 -7.06 -18.18
C PHE A 417 -6.53 -7.88 -19.08
N TRP A 418 -7.06 -7.25 -20.12
CA TRP A 418 -8.15 -7.83 -20.91
C TRP A 418 -7.86 -7.69 -22.40
N TRP A 419 -8.23 -8.72 -23.16
CA TRP A 419 -8.09 -8.75 -24.61
C TRP A 419 -9.11 -7.88 -25.30
N ALA A 420 -10.37 -7.96 -24.87
CA ALA A 420 -11.45 -7.23 -25.52
C ALA A 420 -12.55 -6.81 -24.56
N LYS A 421 -13.28 -5.76 -24.95
CA LYS A 421 -14.50 -5.30 -24.31
C LYS A 421 -15.54 -5.03 -25.39
N VAL A 422 -16.79 -5.42 -25.13
CA VAL A 422 -17.98 -5.12 -25.93
C VAL A 422 -19.01 -4.41 -25.04
N THR A 423 -19.72 -3.42 -25.58
CA THR A 423 -20.70 -2.58 -24.86
C THR A 423 -22.02 -2.48 -25.62
N ALA A 424 -23.01 -3.30 -25.26
CA ALA A 424 -24.36 -3.14 -25.77
C ALA A 424 -25.07 -1.95 -25.11
N VAL A 425 -25.83 -1.18 -25.89
CA VAL A 425 -26.58 0.00 -25.40
C VAL A 425 -28.03 -0.05 -25.87
N GLY A 426 -28.96 -0.07 -24.92
CA GLY A 426 -30.38 -0.24 -25.21
C GLY A 426 -30.60 -1.53 -25.99
N THR A 427 -31.28 -1.47 -27.14
CA THR A 427 -31.54 -2.62 -28.03
C THR A 427 -30.42 -2.90 -29.03
N ARG A 428 -29.30 -2.18 -28.99
CA ARG A 428 -28.22 -2.33 -29.95
C ARG A 428 -27.19 -3.33 -29.44
N ASP A 429 -27.03 -4.42 -30.18
CA ASP A 429 -25.95 -5.36 -29.98
C ASP A 429 -24.60 -4.72 -30.35
N GLU A 430 -23.55 -5.15 -29.67
CA GLU A 430 -22.16 -4.92 -30.09
C GLU A 430 -21.47 -6.27 -30.25
N ALA A 431 -20.87 -6.49 -31.43
CA ALA A 431 -20.09 -7.68 -31.73
C ALA A 431 -18.64 -7.31 -32.03
N ARG A 432 -17.71 -8.15 -31.57
CA ARG A 432 -16.29 -8.04 -31.87
C ARG A 432 -15.76 -9.40 -32.32
N SER A 433 -15.08 -9.43 -33.47
CA SER A 433 -14.37 -10.61 -33.98
C SER A 433 -12.89 -10.48 -33.65
N LEU A 434 -12.33 -11.53 -33.06
CA LEU A 434 -10.94 -11.64 -32.66
C LEU A 434 -10.32 -12.79 -33.46
N SER A 435 -9.28 -12.48 -34.26
CA SER A 435 -8.53 -13.49 -34.99
C SER A 435 -7.36 -14.00 -34.17
N PHE A 436 -7.14 -15.31 -34.18
CA PHE A 436 -6.01 -15.94 -33.51
C PHE A 436 -5.52 -17.14 -34.32
N THR A 437 -4.32 -17.63 -34.02
CA THR A 437 -3.70 -18.75 -34.76
C THR A 437 -3.49 -19.95 -33.87
N ILE A 438 -3.84 -21.13 -34.38
CA ILE A 438 -3.55 -22.42 -33.74
C ILE A 438 -2.79 -23.34 -34.72
N PRO A 439 -1.81 -24.12 -34.26
CA PRO A 439 -1.07 -25.05 -35.12
C PRO A 439 -1.92 -26.22 -35.69
N ASP A 440 -1.97 -26.34 -37.02
CA ASP A 440 -2.45 -27.50 -37.78
C ASP A 440 -3.69 -28.25 -37.22
N PRO A 441 -4.83 -27.56 -37.00
CA PRO A 441 -6.01 -28.20 -36.43
C PRO A 441 -6.61 -29.25 -37.36
N VAL A 442 -7.12 -30.34 -36.78
CA VAL A 442 -7.94 -31.33 -37.48
C VAL A 442 -9.40 -30.89 -37.39
N GLU A 443 -9.93 -30.33 -38.47
CA GLU A 443 -11.21 -29.61 -38.50
C GLU A 443 -12.46 -30.49 -38.26
N SER A 444 -12.34 -31.81 -38.44
CA SER A 444 -13.44 -32.77 -38.23
C SER A 444 -13.55 -33.28 -36.80
N GLU A 445 -12.55 -33.02 -35.97
CA GLU A 445 -12.48 -33.52 -34.60
C GLU A 445 -13.12 -32.54 -33.61
N ASN A 446 -13.49 -33.07 -32.46
CA ASN A 446 -14.06 -32.28 -31.38
C ASN A 446 -13.00 -31.37 -30.74
N VAL A 447 -13.28 -30.08 -30.58
CA VAL A 447 -12.46 -29.15 -29.78
C VAL A 447 -13.19 -28.87 -28.46
N ARG A 448 -12.44 -28.83 -27.35
CA ARG A 448 -12.94 -28.26 -26.10
C ARG A 448 -12.42 -26.84 -25.99
N ILE A 449 -13.30 -25.92 -25.65
CA ILE A 449 -12.94 -24.54 -25.41
C ILE A 449 -13.07 -24.23 -23.92
N PHE A 450 -12.21 -23.35 -23.44
CA PHE A 450 -12.44 -22.62 -22.22
C PHE A 450 -12.15 -21.14 -22.46
N ALA A 451 -13.20 -20.33 -22.46
CA ALA A 451 -13.09 -18.88 -22.61
C ALA A 451 -13.58 -18.20 -21.33
N ARG A 452 -12.84 -17.19 -20.86
CA ARG A 452 -13.22 -16.42 -19.67
C ARG A 452 -13.69 -15.01 -20.03
N PHE A 453 -14.88 -14.68 -19.56
CA PHE A 453 -15.50 -13.37 -19.69
C PHE A 453 -15.79 -12.75 -18.33
N TRP A 454 -16.02 -11.44 -18.30
CA TRP A 454 -16.50 -10.74 -17.11
C TRP A 454 -17.60 -9.76 -17.42
N GLY A 455 -18.55 -9.66 -16.51
CA GLY A 455 -19.41 -8.48 -16.42
C GLY A 455 -18.55 -7.28 -16.01
N ALA A 456 -18.49 -6.24 -16.83
CA ALA A 456 -17.63 -5.08 -16.62
C ALA A 456 -18.35 -3.90 -15.93
N ASN A 457 -19.64 -4.05 -15.66
CA ASN A 457 -20.47 -3.08 -14.95
C ASN A 457 -21.65 -3.77 -14.23
N ASN A 458 -22.41 -3.03 -13.41
CA ASN A 458 -23.60 -3.53 -12.73
C ASN A 458 -24.81 -2.61 -13.00
N PRO A 459 -25.55 -2.82 -14.10
CA PRO A 459 -26.71 -2.01 -14.44
C PRO A 459 -27.86 -2.29 -13.46
N ARG A 460 -28.04 -1.42 -12.44
CA ARG A 460 -29.01 -1.52 -11.31
C ARG A 460 -30.48 -1.84 -11.66
N TRP A 461 -30.87 -1.87 -12.93
CA TRP A 461 -32.25 -2.04 -13.40
C TRP A 461 -32.43 -3.12 -14.48
N SER A 462 -31.42 -3.95 -14.78
CA SER A 462 -31.54 -5.12 -15.66
C SER A 462 -31.38 -6.41 -14.87
N ARG A 463 -32.04 -7.51 -15.29
CA ARG A 463 -31.81 -8.87 -14.76
C ARG A 463 -32.16 -9.91 -15.84
N PRO A 464 -31.22 -10.73 -16.35
CA PRO A 464 -29.79 -10.71 -16.03
C PRO A 464 -29.08 -9.44 -16.49
N ASP A 465 -28.06 -8.97 -15.79
CA ASP A 465 -27.25 -7.79 -16.13
C ASP A 465 -26.53 -7.92 -17.47
N HIS A 466 -26.06 -9.13 -17.78
CA HIS A 466 -25.20 -9.41 -18.94
C HIS A 466 -25.81 -10.45 -19.89
N ASP A 467 -25.70 -10.25 -21.21
CA ASP A 467 -26.11 -11.20 -22.25
C ASP A 467 -25.03 -11.37 -23.33
N LEU A 468 -24.40 -12.54 -23.34
CA LEU A 468 -23.29 -12.88 -24.23
C LEU A 468 -23.70 -13.95 -25.23
N GLU A 469 -23.44 -13.74 -26.52
CA GLU A 469 -23.36 -14.81 -27.51
C GLU A 469 -21.90 -15.02 -27.94
N VAL A 470 -21.46 -16.27 -27.99
CA VAL A 470 -20.13 -16.67 -28.45
C VAL A 470 -20.25 -17.52 -29.71
N ARG A 471 -19.42 -17.21 -30.72
CA ARG A 471 -19.28 -17.98 -31.95
C ARG A 471 -17.80 -18.24 -32.24
N LEU A 472 -17.50 -19.44 -32.75
CA LEU A 472 -16.17 -19.80 -33.23
C LEU A 472 -16.30 -20.18 -34.70
N ASN A 473 -15.63 -19.42 -35.57
CA ASN A 473 -15.71 -19.52 -37.03
C ASN A 473 -17.15 -19.54 -37.56
N ASP A 474 -17.93 -18.49 -37.23
CA ASP A 474 -19.36 -18.32 -37.56
C ASP A 474 -20.33 -19.36 -36.97
N ARG A 475 -19.84 -20.40 -36.30
CA ARG A 475 -20.67 -21.44 -35.69
C ARG A 475 -20.99 -21.09 -34.24
N PRO A 476 -22.24 -21.26 -33.79
CA PRO A 476 -22.62 -20.96 -32.41
C PRO A 476 -21.94 -21.91 -31.44
N VAL A 477 -21.29 -21.33 -30.44
CA VAL A 477 -20.75 -22.05 -29.27
C VAL A 477 -21.82 -22.09 -28.19
N GLY A 478 -22.34 -20.93 -27.81
CA GLY A 478 -23.34 -20.82 -26.76
C GLY A 478 -23.82 -19.38 -26.53
N ARG A 479 -24.85 -19.25 -25.69
CA ARG A 479 -25.37 -17.98 -25.20
C ARG A 479 -25.47 -18.05 -23.68
N TYR A 480 -24.99 -17.01 -23.01
CA TYR A 480 -24.81 -16.97 -21.57
C TYR A 480 -25.40 -15.69 -21.00
N SER A 481 -25.88 -15.75 -19.77
CA SER A 481 -26.35 -14.58 -19.06
C SER A 481 -26.06 -14.71 -17.58
N TRP A 482 -25.58 -13.62 -16.96
CA TRP A 482 -25.22 -13.58 -15.55
C TRP A 482 -25.46 -12.18 -14.97
N GLU A 483 -25.24 -12.05 -13.67
CA GLU A 483 -25.50 -10.86 -12.86
C GLU A 483 -24.21 -10.36 -12.21
N ASN A 484 -24.13 -9.05 -11.98
CA ASN A 484 -23.03 -8.33 -11.36
C ASN A 484 -21.70 -8.38 -12.13
N VAL A 485 -20.73 -7.59 -11.62
CA VAL A 485 -19.32 -7.64 -12.00
C VAL A 485 -18.73 -8.99 -11.53
N ALA A 486 -18.92 -10.02 -12.35
CA ALA A 486 -18.58 -11.40 -12.04
C ALA A 486 -18.08 -12.12 -13.30
N ALA A 487 -17.26 -13.16 -13.07
CA ALA A 487 -16.71 -13.98 -14.14
C ALA A 487 -17.79 -14.89 -14.73
N GLN A 488 -17.76 -15.04 -16.05
CA GLN A 488 -18.52 -16.03 -16.81
C GLN A 488 -17.54 -16.92 -17.57
N ASP A 489 -17.37 -18.15 -17.06
CA ASP A 489 -16.59 -19.19 -17.72
C ASP A 489 -17.45 -19.89 -18.79
N VAL A 490 -16.94 -19.99 -20.02
CA VAL A 490 -17.56 -20.71 -21.14
C VAL A 490 -16.75 -21.97 -21.39
N ARG A 491 -17.33 -23.13 -21.08
CA ARG A 491 -16.67 -24.45 -21.18
C ARG A 491 -17.53 -25.39 -22.01
N GLU A 492 -17.20 -25.50 -23.30
CA GLU A 492 -18.01 -26.26 -24.24
C GLU A 492 -17.14 -27.20 -25.08
N ALA A 493 -17.77 -28.20 -25.69
CA ALA A 493 -17.12 -29.09 -26.64
C ALA A 493 -17.96 -29.22 -27.92
N GLY A 494 -17.32 -29.04 -29.07
CA GLY A 494 -17.99 -29.15 -30.36
C GLY A 494 -17.03 -29.14 -31.54
N VAL A 495 -17.59 -29.20 -32.75
CA VAL A 495 -16.80 -29.18 -34.00
C VAL A 495 -16.93 -27.79 -34.62
N TRP A 496 -15.99 -26.91 -34.29
CA TRP A 496 -16.03 -25.50 -34.70
C TRP A 496 -14.81 -25.02 -35.51
N LEU A 497 -13.70 -25.77 -35.48
CA LEU A 497 -12.49 -25.37 -36.18
C LEU A 497 -12.67 -25.40 -37.71
N VAL A 498 -11.94 -24.53 -38.39
CA VAL A 498 -11.87 -24.45 -39.86
C VAL A 498 -10.47 -24.77 -40.36
N PRO A 499 -10.32 -25.18 -41.64
CA PRO A 499 -9.00 -25.46 -42.21
C PRO A 499 -8.06 -24.24 -42.15
N GLY A 500 -6.80 -24.48 -41.82
CA GLY A 500 -5.76 -23.46 -41.67
C GLY A 500 -5.52 -23.07 -40.22
N ALA A 501 -4.43 -22.34 -39.97
CA ALA A 501 -4.04 -21.96 -38.62
C ALA A 501 -4.94 -20.86 -38.03
N THR A 502 -5.39 -19.92 -38.86
CA THR A 502 -6.19 -18.79 -38.39
C THR A 502 -7.63 -19.20 -38.11
N GLN A 503 -8.08 -18.88 -36.90
CA GLN A 503 -9.45 -19.05 -36.43
C GLN A 503 -10.02 -17.69 -36.00
N GLU A 504 -11.34 -17.59 -35.90
CA GLU A 504 -12.03 -16.38 -35.47
C GLU A 504 -12.99 -16.65 -34.31
N LEU A 505 -12.80 -15.96 -33.19
CA LEU A 505 -13.75 -15.89 -32.09
C LEU A 505 -14.59 -14.62 -32.24
N GLN A 506 -15.90 -14.76 -32.38
CA GLN A 506 -16.82 -13.62 -32.33
C GLN A 506 -17.56 -13.61 -30.98
N ILE A 507 -17.44 -12.49 -30.28
CA ILE A 507 -18.09 -12.21 -29.01
C ILE A 507 -19.14 -11.12 -29.23
N THR A 508 -20.36 -11.33 -28.75
CA THR A 508 -21.46 -10.38 -28.95
C THR A 508 -22.17 -10.10 -27.64
N ALA A 509 -22.13 -8.84 -27.17
CA ALA A 509 -23.04 -8.35 -26.15
C ALA A 509 -24.38 -8.03 -26.79
N ARG A 510 -25.48 -8.56 -26.26
CA ARG A 510 -26.82 -8.39 -26.85
C ARG A 510 -27.56 -7.24 -26.18
N GLY A 511 -28.09 -6.33 -26.99
CA GLY A 511 -28.98 -5.29 -26.56
C GLY A 511 -30.34 -5.84 -26.10
N ARG A 512 -31.01 -5.09 -25.23
CA ARG A 512 -32.28 -5.44 -24.61
C ARG A 512 -33.35 -4.37 -24.79
N GLU A 513 -34.60 -4.81 -24.92
CA GLU A 513 -35.76 -3.92 -25.12
C GLU A 513 -36.24 -3.24 -23.84
N GLU A 514 -35.86 -3.75 -22.67
CA GLU A 514 -36.26 -3.19 -21.38
C GLU A 514 -35.51 -1.87 -21.14
N ARG A 515 -36.17 -0.74 -21.44
CA ARG A 515 -35.69 0.65 -21.27
C ARG A 515 -34.51 1.02 -22.20
N PRO A 516 -34.79 1.28 -23.50
CA PRO A 516 -33.77 1.43 -24.56
C PRO A 516 -32.78 2.61 -24.39
N ASP A 517 -33.01 3.52 -23.44
CA ASP A 517 -32.16 4.71 -23.24
C ASP A 517 -31.20 4.60 -22.04
N PHE A 518 -31.28 3.55 -21.20
CA PHE A 518 -30.57 3.49 -19.91
C PHE A 518 -29.84 2.18 -19.60
N VAL A 519 -29.97 1.14 -20.43
CA VAL A 519 -29.25 -0.13 -20.22
C VAL A 519 -27.95 -0.11 -21.00
N VAL A 520 -26.84 -0.17 -20.28
CA VAL A 520 -25.49 -0.39 -20.82
C VAL A 520 -25.02 -1.73 -20.28
N ASP A 521 -24.72 -2.68 -21.16
CA ASP A 521 -24.17 -3.98 -20.80
C ASP A 521 -22.73 -4.05 -21.32
N GLN A 522 -21.77 -4.05 -20.40
CA GLN A 522 -20.35 -4.13 -20.73
C GLN A 522 -19.83 -5.52 -20.36
N ILE A 523 -19.21 -6.20 -21.33
CA ILE A 523 -18.61 -7.52 -21.13
C ILE A 523 -17.15 -7.46 -21.57
N ALA A 524 -16.23 -7.84 -20.69
CA ALA A 524 -14.82 -8.03 -21.00
C ALA A 524 -14.51 -9.49 -21.31
N PHE A 525 -13.45 -9.70 -22.07
CA PHE A 525 -12.93 -11.00 -22.47
C PHE A 525 -11.45 -11.07 -22.13
N ALA A 526 -11.07 -12.11 -21.38
CA ALA A 526 -9.71 -12.32 -20.89
C ALA A 526 -8.93 -13.18 -21.89
N PHE A 527 -9.19 -14.48 -21.91
CA PHE A 527 -8.47 -15.46 -22.72
C PHE A 527 -9.36 -16.53 -23.33
N LEU A 528 -8.80 -17.23 -24.31
CA LEU A 528 -9.33 -18.46 -24.90
C LEU A 528 -8.29 -19.58 -24.81
N ASP A 529 -8.65 -20.64 -24.11
CA ASP A 529 -7.97 -21.93 -24.17
C ASP A 529 -8.70 -22.87 -25.12
N LEU A 530 -7.93 -23.62 -25.92
CA LEU A 530 -8.45 -24.66 -26.79
C LEU A 530 -7.69 -25.96 -26.55
N GLU A 531 -8.43 -27.04 -26.28
CA GLU A 531 -7.92 -28.41 -26.32
C GLU A 531 -8.46 -29.08 -27.59
N TYR A 532 -7.59 -29.34 -28.57
CA TYR A 532 -7.98 -29.77 -29.91
C TYR A 532 -7.05 -30.87 -30.44
N THR A 533 -7.51 -31.59 -31.46
CA THR A 533 -6.66 -32.54 -32.18
C THR A 533 -5.87 -31.77 -33.23
N ARG A 534 -4.54 -31.82 -33.16
CA ARG A 534 -3.65 -31.22 -34.16
C ARG A 534 -2.90 -32.28 -34.94
N ARG A 535 -2.52 -31.97 -36.19
CA ARG A 535 -1.56 -32.76 -36.95
C ARG A 535 -0.15 -32.48 -36.44
N LEU A 536 0.68 -33.51 -36.43
CA LEU A 536 2.11 -33.39 -36.14
C LEU A 536 2.84 -32.96 -37.41
N HIS A 537 2.80 -31.66 -37.67
CA HIS A 537 3.51 -30.99 -38.76
C HIS A 537 4.40 -29.91 -38.16
N ALA A 538 5.68 -29.91 -38.54
CA ALA A 538 6.62 -28.89 -38.11
C ALA A 538 6.53 -27.64 -38.98
N HIS A 539 6.55 -26.47 -38.35
CA HIS A 539 6.69 -25.17 -39.00
C HIS A 539 8.03 -24.58 -38.59
N ASP A 540 8.76 -23.98 -39.53
CA ASP A 540 10.07 -23.36 -39.27
C ASP A 540 11.06 -24.27 -38.53
N ASP A 541 11.07 -25.55 -38.89
CA ASP A 541 11.91 -26.60 -38.27
C ASP A 541 11.67 -26.79 -36.76
N ALA A 542 10.44 -26.51 -36.32
CA ALA A 542 10.05 -26.53 -34.93
C ALA A 542 8.65 -27.15 -34.72
N ILE A 543 8.50 -27.92 -33.65
CA ILE A 543 7.19 -28.30 -33.10
C ILE A 543 7.31 -28.55 -31.59
N ALA A 544 6.29 -28.18 -30.83
CA ALA A 544 6.13 -28.57 -29.43
C ALA A 544 4.69 -29.06 -29.22
N PHE A 545 4.51 -30.13 -28.44
CA PHE A 545 3.21 -30.74 -28.19
C PHE A 545 3.21 -31.61 -26.92
N PHE A 546 2.03 -31.84 -26.36
CA PHE A 546 1.83 -32.87 -25.33
C PHE A 546 1.58 -34.24 -25.98
N ALA A 547 2.29 -35.28 -25.53
CA ALA A 547 1.95 -36.65 -25.86
C ALA A 547 0.70 -37.06 -25.06
N ASP A 548 -0.27 -37.71 -25.73
CA ASP A 548 -1.62 -38.03 -25.23
C ASP A 548 -1.59 -38.74 -23.86
N ASP A 549 -2.58 -38.49 -22.96
CA ASP A 549 -2.68 -38.96 -21.55
C ASP A 549 -2.81 -40.51 -21.40
N ARG A 550 -1.92 -41.31 -22.00
CA ARG A 550 -2.00 -42.78 -21.98
C ARG A 550 -0.68 -43.38 -21.50
N ASP A 551 -0.74 -44.21 -20.46
CA ASP A 551 0.41 -44.87 -19.80
C ASP A 551 1.08 -45.96 -20.68
N GLU A 552 1.40 -45.65 -21.94
CA GLU A 552 2.03 -46.55 -22.91
C GLU A 552 2.99 -45.79 -23.84
N GLU A 553 4.19 -46.34 -24.06
CA GLU A 553 5.11 -45.82 -25.09
C GLU A 553 4.54 -45.90 -26.51
N ARG A 554 4.77 -44.85 -27.29
CA ARG A 554 4.33 -44.75 -28.70
C ARG A 554 5.43 -44.27 -29.63
N SER A 555 5.23 -44.56 -30.92
CA SER A 555 6.09 -44.06 -31.99
C SER A 555 5.39 -42.91 -32.70
N PHE A 556 6.08 -41.79 -32.86
CA PHE A 556 5.59 -40.59 -33.51
C PHE A 556 6.20 -40.45 -34.90
N ALA A 557 5.46 -39.86 -35.84
CA ALA A 557 5.98 -39.44 -37.14
C ALA A 557 5.56 -38.00 -37.42
N ILE A 558 6.53 -37.12 -37.61
CA ILE A 558 6.34 -35.68 -37.78
C ILE A 558 6.96 -35.26 -39.11
N ASP A 559 6.16 -34.65 -39.99
CA ASP A 559 6.63 -34.12 -41.28
C ASP A 559 6.85 -32.60 -41.21
N GLY A 560 7.24 -31.98 -42.33
CA GLY A 560 7.41 -30.51 -42.44
C GLY A 560 8.84 -29.98 -42.24
N PHE A 561 9.74 -30.80 -41.70
CA PHE A 561 11.14 -30.41 -41.48
C PHE A 561 11.96 -30.25 -42.78
N GLN A 562 12.81 -29.23 -42.79
CA GLN A 562 13.82 -28.89 -43.80
C GLN A 562 15.26 -29.03 -43.28
N ALA A 563 15.47 -28.90 -41.97
CA ALA A 563 16.76 -29.03 -41.29
C ALA A 563 17.22 -30.51 -41.16
N GLU A 564 18.53 -30.72 -41.00
CA GLU A 564 19.14 -32.03 -40.72
C GLU A 564 19.58 -32.16 -39.25
N ASP A 565 19.74 -31.04 -38.56
CA ASP A 565 20.29 -30.91 -37.21
C ASP A 565 19.19 -30.74 -36.16
N LEU A 566 18.21 -31.66 -36.19
CA LEU A 566 17.07 -31.64 -35.27
C LEU A 566 17.36 -32.45 -34.02
N LEU A 567 16.94 -31.90 -32.88
CA LEU A 567 16.93 -32.60 -31.60
C LEU A 567 15.48 -32.78 -31.15
N VAL A 568 15.18 -33.97 -30.63
CA VAL A 568 13.90 -34.28 -29.98
C VAL A 568 14.16 -34.28 -28.48
N PHE A 569 13.51 -33.39 -27.76
CA PHE A 569 13.58 -33.29 -26.30
C PHE A 569 12.29 -33.80 -25.68
N ASP A 570 12.42 -34.70 -24.72
CA ASP A 570 11.41 -34.90 -23.68
C ASP A 570 11.64 -33.86 -22.59
N VAL A 571 10.69 -32.94 -22.45
CA VAL A 571 10.72 -31.84 -21.49
C VAL A 571 9.64 -31.98 -20.42
N THR A 572 9.12 -33.20 -20.23
CA THR A 572 8.12 -33.51 -19.20
C THR A 572 8.59 -33.05 -17.82
N ARG A 573 9.90 -33.21 -17.53
CA ARG A 573 10.58 -32.54 -16.42
C ARG A 573 11.40 -31.36 -16.95
N ALA A 574 10.83 -30.16 -16.87
CA ALA A 574 11.40 -28.94 -17.46
C ALA A 574 12.86 -28.63 -17.03
N ASN A 575 13.25 -28.99 -15.82
CA ASN A 575 14.61 -28.75 -15.30
C ASN A 575 15.62 -29.86 -15.65
N VAL A 576 15.15 -31.03 -16.10
CA VAL A 576 16.00 -32.16 -16.51
C VAL A 576 15.50 -32.72 -17.84
N PRO A 577 15.54 -31.93 -18.94
CA PRO A 577 15.16 -32.44 -20.24
C PRO A 577 16.10 -33.55 -20.72
N GLU A 578 15.56 -34.45 -21.52
CA GLU A 578 16.28 -35.61 -22.06
C GLU A 578 16.14 -35.64 -23.59
N ILE A 579 17.18 -36.08 -24.30
CA ILE A 579 17.14 -36.20 -25.77
C ILE A 579 16.65 -37.60 -26.14
N LEU A 580 15.64 -37.65 -27.00
CA LEU A 580 15.11 -38.89 -27.56
C LEU A 580 15.80 -39.23 -28.89
N PRO A 581 16.29 -40.46 -29.06
CA PRO A 581 16.77 -40.96 -30.35
C PRO A 581 15.70 -40.86 -31.43
N ALA A 582 16.06 -40.23 -32.55
CA ALA A 582 15.17 -40.05 -33.69
C ALA A 582 15.82 -40.54 -34.99
N GLN A 583 14.99 -41.00 -35.93
CA GLN A 583 15.39 -41.44 -37.26
C GLN A 583 14.68 -40.62 -38.34
N PHE A 584 15.41 -40.33 -39.42
CA PHE A 584 14.87 -39.63 -40.58
C PHE A 584 14.43 -40.59 -41.67
N VAL A 585 13.21 -40.36 -42.17
CA VAL A 585 12.71 -41.04 -43.37
C VAL A 585 12.46 -39.99 -44.45
N ALA A 586 13.14 -40.14 -45.58
CA ALA A 586 13.01 -39.23 -46.71
C ALA A 586 11.79 -39.61 -47.55
N GLU A 587 10.81 -38.71 -47.67
CA GLU A 587 9.64 -38.89 -48.55
C GLU A 587 9.38 -37.61 -49.35
N GLY A 588 9.27 -37.73 -50.68
CA GLY A 588 8.58 -36.73 -51.52
C GLY A 588 9.12 -35.28 -51.54
N GLY A 589 10.33 -35.00 -51.05
CA GLY A 589 10.92 -33.65 -51.04
C GLY A 589 10.90 -32.92 -49.70
N GLY A 590 10.32 -33.52 -48.65
CA GLY A 590 10.47 -33.12 -47.24
C GLY A 590 11.11 -34.24 -46.40
N ARG A 591 11.38 -33.98 -45.12
CA ARG A 591 11.85 -35.00 -44.16
C ARG A 591 10.80 -35.30 -43.11
N THR A 592 10.57 -36.58 -42.84
CA THR A 592 9.75 -37.06 -41.72
C THR A 592 10.67 -37.54 -40.62
N LEU A 593 10.51 -36.98 -39.42
CA LEU A 593 11.20 -37.39 -38.21
C LEU A 593 10.36 -38.43 -37.48
N GLN A 594 10.98 -39.55 -37.11
CA GLN A 594 10.33 -40.60 -36.33
C GLN A 594 11.11 -40.86 -35.05
N PHE A 595 10.42 -40.96 -33.92
CA PHE A 595 11.02 -41.27 -32.62
C PHE A 595 10.00 -41.98 -31.74
N ARG A 596 10.47 -42.51 -30.62
CA ARG A 596 9.65 -43.17 -29.61
C ARG A 596 9.70 -42.34 -28.33
N ALA A 597 8.55 -42.14 -27.69
CA ALA A 597 8.44 -41.47 -26.40
C ALA A 597 7.43 -42.21 -25.52
N ASP A 598 7.60 -42.13 -24.20
CA ASP A 598 6.56 -42.55 -23.27
C ASP A 598 5.37 -41.58 -23.35
N GLY A 599 4.15 -42.11 -23.48
CA GLY A 599 2.93 -41.31 -23.45
C GLY A 599 2.39 -41.11 -22.03
N GLY A 600 2.99 -41.77 -21.03
CA GLY A 600 2.51 -41.75 -19.65
C GLY A 600 2.82 -40.47 -18.87
N HIS A 601 2.33 -40.42 -17.64
CA HIS A 601 2.69 -39.37 -16.70
C HIS A 601 4.03 -39.66 -16.04
N VAL A 602 4.95 -38.70 -16.04
CA VAL A 602 6.11 -38.71 -15.14
C VAL A 602 5.78 -37.78 -13.99
N ASP A 603 5.78 -38.28 -12.75
CA ASP A 603 5.45 -37.49 -11.55
C ASP A 603 4.09 -36.76 -11.62
N ALA A 604 3.09 -37.34 -12.29
CA ALA A 604 1.76 -36.75 -12.55
C ALA A 604 1.73 -35.54 -13.52
N LEU A 605 2.82 -35.31 -14.28
CA LEU A 605 2.89 -34.33 -15.37
C LEU A 605 2.61 -35.02 -16.72
N PRO A 606 1.84 -34.41 -17.63
CA PRO A 606 1.63 -34.96 -18.97
C PRO A 606 2.92 -34.89 -19.78
N ALA A 607 3.22 -35.96 -20.53
CA ALA A 607 4.43 -36.03 -21.34
C ALA A 607 4.50 -34.86 -22.35
N ARG A 608 5.61 -34.12 -22.38
CA ARG A 608 5.79 -32.94 -23.25
C ARG A 608 7.02 -33.08 -24.12
N ILE A 609 6.82 -32.97 -25.44
CA ILE A 609 7.87 -33.15 -26.44
C ILE A 609 8.11 -31.84 -27.19
N VAL A 610 9.39 -31.48 -27.33
CA VAL A 610 9.86 -30.33 -28.09
C VAL A 610 10.87 -30.80 -29.13
N VAL A 611 10.63 -30.47 -30.40
CA VAL A 611 11.56 -30.70 -31.50
C VAL A 611 12.01 -29.36 -32.06
N ARG A 612 13.33 -29.16 -32.15
CA ARG A 612 13.95 -27.93 -32.65
C ARG A 612 15.22 -28.21 -33.44
N SER A 613 15.48 -27.37 -34.44
CA SER A 613 16.76 -27.34 -35.15
C SER A 613 17.77 -26.48 -34.37
N LEU A 614 19.02 -26.94 -34.27
CA LEU A 614 20.10 -26.17 -33.67
C LEU A 614 20.38 -24.86 -34.42
N ASN A 615 20.19 -24.85 -35.74
CA ASN A 615 20.34 -23.66 -36.58
C ASN A 615 19.21 -22.64 -36.44
N ARG A 616 18.13 -22.96 -35.72
CA ARG A 616 16.98 -22.09 -35.47
C ARG A 616 16.77 -21.76 -33.99
N ALA A 617 17.69 -22.20 -33.13
CA ALA A 617 17.62 -21.93 -31.70
C ALA A 617 17.64 -20.43 -31.37
N ALA A 618 16.91 -20.05 -30.33
CA ALA A 618 16.86 -18.68 -29.82
C ALA A 618 18.19 -18.29 -29.16
N SER A 619 18.52 -17.01 -29.20
CA SER A 619 19.64 -16.43 -28.45
C SER A 619 19.08 -15.64 -27.26
N PRO A 620 19.41 -16.01 -26.00
CA PRO A 620 18.88 -15.31 -24.85
C PRO A 620 19.57 -13.95 -24.67
N ARG A 621 18.89 -13.02 -24.00
CA ARG A 621 19.55 -11.78 -23.53
C ARG A 621 20.40 -12.14 -22.31
N LEU A 622 21.68 -11.74 -22.35
CA LEU A 622 22.62 -12.00 -21.27
C LEU A 622 22.92 -10.73 -20.48
N GLU A 623 23.07 -10.88 -19.19
CA GLU A 623 23.36 -9.78 -18.28
C GLU A 623 24.38 -10.21 -17.24
N ARG A 624 25.42 -9.39 -17.07
CA ARG A 624 26.44 -9.64 -16.06
C ARG A 624 25.91 -9.18 -14.71
N VAL A 625 25.90 -10.09 -13.75
CA VAL A 625 25.50 -9.82 -12.37
C VAL A 625 26.48 -8.83 -11.76
N ARG A 626 25.96 -7.74 -11.22
CA ARG A 626 26.77 -6.75 -10.51
C ARG A 626 26.67 -7.08 -9.03
N THR A 627 27.78 -7.46 -8.42
CA THR A 627 27.84 -7.44 -6.95
C THR A 627 28.06 -6.00 -6.52
N SER A 628 27.18 -5.50 -5.64
CA SER A 628 27.36 -4.22 -4.97
C SER A 628 28.77 -4.11 -4.36
N PRO A 629 29.36 -2.90 -4.29
CA PRO A 629 30.51 -2.68 -3.41
C PRO A 629 30.26 -3.10 -1.95
N GLU A 630 29.00 -3.14 -1.51
CA GLU A 630 28.59 -3.55 -0.16
C GLU A 630 28.51 -5.08 0.03
N GLY A 631 28.71 -5.88 -1.04
CA GLY A 631 28.63 -7.34 -1.00
C GLY A 631 27.20 -7.89 -1.10
N TYR A 632 27.03 -9.18 -0.81
CA TYR A 632 25.73 -9.88 -0.85
C TYR A 632 24.85 -9.50 0.35
N LEU A 633 23.58 -9.21 0.07
CA LEU A 633 22.59 -8.74 1.05
C LEU A 633 22.31 -9.81 2.11
N ARG A 634 22.27 -11.08 1.74
CA ARG A 634 22.01 -12.20 2.66
C ARG A 634 23.14 -12.43 3.67
N GLU A 635 24.40 -12.15 3.31
CA GLU A 635 25.56 -12.35 4.17
C GLU A 635 25.92 -11.13 5.02
N ARG A 636 25.30 -9.99 4.75
CA ARG A 636 25.66 -8.76 5.43
C ARG A 636 25.31 -8.81 6.92
N THR A 637 26.21 -8.28 7.75
CA THR A 637 26.02 -8.21 9.21
C THR A 637 26.13 -6.79 9.76
N ASP A 638 26.38 -5.80 8.90
CA ASP A 638 26.55 -4.41 9.30
C ASP A 638 25.20 -3.80 9.74
N PRO A 639 25.13 -3.21 10.96
CA PRO A 639 23.95 -2.52 11.43
C PRO A 639 23.50 -1.41 10.49
N ALA A 640 22.22 -1.41 10.14
CA ALA A 640 21.58 -0.36 9.37
C ALA A 640 20.24 -0.01 9.99
N GLN A 641 20.14 1.15 10.65
CA GLN A 641 18.87 1.64 11.20
C GLN A 641 17.96 2.20 10.10
N MET A 642 18.54 2.62 8.98
CA MET A 642 17.82 3.02 7.78
C MET A 642 18.33 2.28 6.55
N VAL A 643 17.39 1.83 5.71
CA VAL A 643 17.69 1.28 4.40
C VAL A 643 17.03 2.17 3.34
N ILE A 644 17.81 2.58 2.35
CA ILE A 644 17.33 3.31 1.18
C ILE A 644 17.33 2.35 0.01
N ILE A 645 16.14 1.98 -0.48
CA ILE A 645 15.98 1.10 -1.64
C ILE A 645 15.77 1.97 -2.86
N THR A 646 16.56 1.76 -3.90
CA THR A 646 16.57 2.63 -5.08
C THR A 646 16.93 1.87 -6.36
N HIS A 647 16.56 2.42 -7.51
CA HIS A 647 17.11 1.98 -8.79
C HIS A 647 18.46 2.67 -9.06
N ASP A 648 19.38 2.02 -9.80
CA ASP A 648 20.74 2.53 -10.08
C ASP A 648 20.74 3.97 -10.66
N ASP A 649 19.73 4.32 -11.47
CA ASP A 649 19.55 5.66 -12.04
C ASP A 649 19.45 6.78 -10.99
N PHE A 650 19.00 6.46 -9.77
CA PHE A 650 18.83 7.42 -8.67
C PHE A 650 19.86 7.25 -7.55
N ARG A 651 20.81 6.33 -7.70
CA ARG A 651 21.81 5.98 -6.68
C ARG A 651 22.59 7.18 -6.15
N GLU A 652 22.95 8.14 -6.99
CA GLU A 652 23.69 9.35 -6.57
C GLU A 652 22.90 10.16 -5.53
N ALA A 653 21.59 10.38 -5.77
CA ALA A 653 20.73 11.11 -4.84
C ALA A 653 20.48 10.30 -3.56
N ALA A 654 20.30 8.99 -3.67
CA ALA A 654 20.15 8.09 -2.53
C ALA A 654 21.39 8.11 -1.62
N GLU A 655 22.60 8.11 -2.18
CA GLU A 655 23.85 8.23 -1.41
C GLU A 655 24.04 9.62 -0.79
N GLU A 656 23.59 10.69 -1.46
CA GLU A 656 23.57 12.04 -0.88
C GLU A 656 22.70 12.07 0.39
N LEU A 657 21.49 11.49 0.33
CA LEU A 657 20.60 11.35 1.48
C LEU A 657 21.21 10.46 2.58
N ALA A 658 21.78 9.31 2.21
CA ALA A 658 22.43 8.41 3.16
C ALA A 658 23.58 9.09 3.92
N ALA A 659 24.44 9.81 3.21
CA ALA A 659 25.57 10.55 3.80
C ALA A 659 25.10 11.65 4.78
N TYR A 660 23.94 12.25 4.51
CA TYR A 660 23.31 13.19 5.42
C TYR A 660 22.74 12.46 6.65
N ARG A 661 21.92 11.42 6.45
CA ARG A 661 21.24 10.66 7.53
C ARG A 661 22.19 9.93 8.48
N ARG A 662 23.36 9.50 8.01
CA ARG A 662 24.43 8.95 8.87
C ARG A 662 24.88 9.93 9.98
N ARG A 663 24.69 11.24 9.78
CA ARG A 663 25.10 12.33 10.70
C ARG A 663 23.92 13.09 11.31
N HIS A 664 22.75 13.02 10.69
CA HIS A 664 21.54 13.78 11.05
C HIS A 664 20.34 12.83 11.17
N PHE A 665 20.44 11.89 12.11
CA PHE A 665 19.40 10.91 12.37
C PHE A 665 18.49 11.35 13.53
N PRO A 666 17.18 11.08 13.50
CA PRO A 666 16.30 11.36 14.63
C PRO A 666 16.77 10.67 15.91
N ASP A 667 16.93 11.45 16.98
CA ASP A 667 17.27 11.00 18.34
C ASP A 667 18.56 10.15 18.47
N ARG A 668 19.40 10.14 17.43
CA ARG A 668 20.72 9.49 17.43
C ARG A 668 21.76 10.43 16.83
N ALA A 669 22.93 10.51 17.47
CA ALA A 669 24.04 11.32 16.96
C ALA A 669 24.60 10.77 15.64
N GLN A 670 24.52 9.44 15.45
CA GLN A 670 24.92 8.73 14.23
C GLN A 670 24.03 7.50 14.06
N ALA A 671 23.84 7.08 12.81
CA ALA A 671 23.10 5.87 12.47
C ALA A 671 23.74 5.16 11.27
N GLY A 672 23.62 3.84 11.25
CA GLY A 672 23.92 3.05 10.05
C GLY A 672 22.86 3.30 8.99
N VAL A 673 23.29 3.65 7.77
CA VAL A 673 22.42 3.83 6.60
C VAL A 673 23.04 3.09 5.44
N SER A 674 22.25 2.26 4.76
CA SER A 674 22.67 1.53 3.58
C SER A 674 21.79 1.87 2.38
N VAL A 675 22.41 1.96 1.21
CA VAL A 675 21.74 2.18 -0.07
C VAL A 675 21.79 0.87 -0.83
N VAL A 676 20.63 0.35 -1.20
CA VAL A 676 20.47 -0.97 -1.82
C VAL A 676 19.80 -0.81 -3.17
N ASP A 677 20.38 -1.44 -4.20
CA ASP A 677 19.73 -1.52 -5.51
C ASP A 677 18.53 -2.43 -5.44
N VAL A 678 17.41 -2.03 -6.02
CA VAL A 678 16.24 -2.90 -6.11
C VAL A 678 16.53 -4.15 -6.96
N GLU A 679 17.42 -4.06 -7.95
CA GLU A 679 17.80 -5.24 -8.76
C GLU A 679 18.62 -6.26 -7.95
N GLU A 680 19.45 -5.82 -7.00
CA GLU A 680 20.18 -6.71 -6.07
C GLU A 680 19.21 -7.47 -5.16
N ILE A 681 18.12 -6.81 -4.75
CA ILE A 681 17.05 -7.46 -4.00
C ILE A 681 16.37 -8.53 -4.83
N PHE A 682 16.04 -8.25 -6.10
CA PHE A 682 15.43 -9.26 -6.97
C PHE A 682 16.37 -10.44 -7.18
N ASP A 683 17.66 -10.18 -7.42
CA ASP A 683 18.65 -11.22 -7.60
C ASP A 683 18.73 -12.20 -6.40
N GLU A 684 18.76 -11.68 -5.17
CA GLU A 684 18.91 -12.52 -3.98
C GLU A 684 17.58 -13.02 -3.38
N PHE A 685 16.44 -12.36 -3.61
CA PHE A 685 15.17 -12.69 -2.92
C PHE A 685 14.06 -13.20 -3.84
N SER A 686 14.21 -13.10 -5.15
CA SER A 686 13.31 -13.68 -6.16
C SER A 686 14.05 -14.35 -7.33
N PHE A 687 15.37 -14.50 -7.22
CA PHE A 687 16.25 -15.05 -8.26
C PHE A 687 16.13 -14.31 -9.60
N GLY A 688 16.03 -12.98 -9.52
CA GLY A 688 16.02 -12.04 -10.64
C GLY A 688 14.63 -11.66 -11.16
N ARG A 689 13.54 -12.24 -10.63
CA ARG A 689 12.18 -11.84 -11.01
C ARG A 689 11.80 -10.53 -10.32
N ARG A 690 11.25 -9.56 -11.05
CA ARG A 690 10.68 -8.36 -10.43
C ARG A 690 9.43 -8.78 -9.67
N ASP A 691 9.41 -8.59 -8.35
CA ASP A 691 8.29 -8.98 -7.49
C ASP A 691 8.35 -8.16 -6.19
N PRO A 692 7.27 -7.44 -5.79
CA PRO A 692 7.24 -6.70 -4.53
C PRO A 692 7.44 -7.60 -3.29
N VAL A 693 7.11 -8.89 -3.36
CA VAL A 693 7.39 -9.84 -2.27
C VAL A 693 8.89 -9.98 -2.01
N ALA A 694 9.74 -9.84 -3.03
CA ALA A 694 11.19 -9.85 -2.85
C ALA A 694 11.67 -8.70 -1.96
N ILE A 695 11.10 -7.49 -2.14
CA ILE A 695 11.38 -6.30 -1.34
C ILE A 695 10.97 -6.52 0.12
N ARG A 696 9.76 -7.05 0.35
CA ARG A 696 9.30 -7.41 1.70
C ARG A 696 10.22 -8.45 2.35
N ASN A 697 10.58 -9.50 1.62
CA ASN A 697 11.45 -10.57 2.10
C ASN A 697 12.85 -10.06 2.47
N PHE A 698 13.41 -9.16 1.66
CA PHE A 698 14.66 -8.48 1.98
C PHE A 698 14.55 -7.63 3.26
N LEU A 699 13.47 -6.86 3.43
CA LEU A 699 13.27 -6.04 4.62
C LEU A 699 13.05 -6.89 5.88
N GLN A 700 12.34 -8.02 5.76
CA GLN A 700 12.22 -9.02 6.81
C GLN A 700 13.60 -9.59 7.17
N TRP A 701 14.39 -9.98 6.16
CA TRP A 701 15.73 -10.55 6.34
C TRP A 701 16.70 -9.57 7.00
N SER A 702 16.78 -8.35 6.49
CA SER A 702 17.66 -7.31 7.03
C SER A 702 17.31 -6.96 8.48
N ARG A 703 16.01 -6.89 8.81
CA ARG A 703 15.56 -6.69 10.19
C ARG A 703 16.04 -7.78 11.14
N THR A 704 16.07 -9.04 10.71
CA THR A 704 16.43 -10.17 11.56
C THR A 704 17.94 -10.46 11.57
N HIS A 705 18.63 -10.25 10.45
CA HIS A 705 20.02 -10.73 10.24
C HIS A 705 21.09 -9.64 10.25
N TRP A 706 20.77 -8.37 9.92
CA TRP A 706 21.78 -7.28 9.86
C TRP A 706 22.08 -6.65 11.22
N THR A 707 21.85 -7.38 12.31
CA THR A 707 21.73 -6.82 13.66
C THR A 707 23.03 -6.78 14.45
N GLY A 708 24.15 -7.31 13.93
CA GLY A 708 25.43 -7.35 14.66
C GLY A 708 25.40 -8.04 16.03
N GLY A 709 24.28 -8.71 16.37
CA GLY A 709 24.01 -9.32 17.68
C GLY A 709 22.97 -8.60 18.57
N ASP A 710 22.48 -7.40 18.22
CA ASP A 710 21.38 -6.72 18.94
C ASP A 710 20.15 -6.56 18.03
N PRO A 711 19.03 -7.25 18.31
CA PRO A 711 17.78 -7.10 17.54
C PRO A 711 17.25 -5.66 17.45
N GLU A 712 17.67 -4.74 18.33
CA GLU A 712 17.33 -3.32 18.27
C GLU A 712 18.14 -2.52 17.23
N ASP A 713 19.19 -3.10 16.63
CA ASP A 713 20.09 -2.45 15.67
C ASP A 713 19.72 -2.67 14.18
N GLY A 714 18.73 -3.51 13.88
CA GLY A 714 18.20 -3.69 12.53
C GLY A 714 17.38 -2.50 12.03
N PRO A 715 17.02 -2.47 10.73
CA PRO A 715 16.28 -1.35 10.13
C PRO A 715 14.98 -1.03 10.88
N ALA A 716 14.75 0.27 11.06
CA ALA A 716 13.52 0.84 11.57
C ALA A 716 12.93 1.87 10.60
N TYR A 717 13.75 2.43 9.71
CA TYR A 717 13.36 3.39 8.69
C TYR A 717 13.66 2.85 7.29
N VAL A 718 12.75 3.07 6.34
CA VAL A 718 12.95 2.70 4.93
C VAL A 718 12.59 3.88 4.04
N VAL A 719 13.47 4.21 3.10
CA VAL A 719 13.19 5.19 2.04
C VAL A 719 13.19 4.47 0.70
N LEU A 720 12.06 4.54 -0.02
CA LEU A 720 11.95 4.04 -1.38
C LEU A 720 12.23 5.20 -2.34
N VAL A 721 13.23 5.08 -3.21
CA VAL A 721 13.61 6.16 -4.15
C VAL A 721 13.41 5.65 -5.58
N GLY A 722 12.29 6.06 -6.16
CA GLY A 722 11.80 5.65 -7.47
C GLY A 722 10.27 5.60 -7.50
N ASP A 723 9.68 5.90 -8.64
CA ASP A 723 8.23 5.77 -8.87
C ASP A 723 7.80 4.29 -9.00
N ALA A 724 6.49 4.04 -8.96
CA ALA A 724 5.88 2.74 -9.20
C ALA A 724 4.80 2.83 -10.29
N HIS A 725 4.34 1.71 -10.84
CA HIS A 725 3.30 1.74 -11.87
C HIS A 725 2.33 0.53 -11.79
N PHE A 726 1.04 0.74 -12.11
CA PHE A 726 0.02 -0.33 -12.11
C PHE A 726 0.24 -1.39 -13.21
N ASP A 727 1.04 -1.04 -14.22
CA ASP A 727 1.40 -1.86 -15.39
C ASP A 727 2.91 -2.15 -15.40
N PRO A 728 3.39 -3.02 -14.49
CA PRO A 728 4.81 -3.36 -14.36
C PRO A 728 5.37 -4.05 -15.61
N ARG A 729 4.50 -4.66 -16.44
CA ARG A 729 4.86 -5.33 -17.70
C ARG A 729 4.85 -4.39 -18.91
N GLY A 730 4.39 -3.15 -18.76
CA GLY A 730 4.29 -2.15 -19.83
C GLY A 730 3.43 -2.59 -21.02
N LYS A 731 2.32 -3.30 -20.78
CA LYS A 731 1.44 -3.83 -21.84
C LYS A 731 0.42 -2.82 -22.36
N VAL A 732 -0.10 -1.97 -21.49
CA VAL A 732 -1.16 -1.00 -21.77
C VAL A 732 -0.59 0.40 -21.94
N THR A 733 0.41 0.77 -21.14
CA THR A 733 1.06 2.09 -21.18
C THR A 733 2.55 1.98 -20.83
N THR A 734 3.36 2.87 -21.40
CA THR A 734 4.83 2.89 -21.25
C THR A 734 5.38 4.28 -20.91
N THR A 735 4.51 5.23 -20.56
CA THR A 735 4.89 6.64 -20.36
C THR A 735 5.61 6.91 -19.04
N PHE A 736 5.44 6.04 -18.04
CA PHE A 736 6.02 6.10 -16.70
C PHE A 736 6.63 4.74 -16.39
N SER A 737 7.72 4.71 -15.61
CA SER A 737 8.49 3.49 -15.38
C SER A 737 8.30 2.98 -13.96
N ASP A 738 8.13 1.66 -13.82
CA ASP A 738 8.11 0.98 -12.52
C ASP A 738 9.54 0.77 -12.01
N PHE A 739 10.11 1.81 -11.40
CA PHE A 739 11.51 1.80 -10.92
C PHE A 739 11.65 1.03 -9.61
N VAL A 740 10.79 1.31 -8.63
CA VAL A 740 10.74 0.58 -7.35
C VAL A 740 9.30 0.14 -7.13
N PRO A 741 8.94 -1.11 -7.47
CA PRO A 741 7.56 -1.58 -7.44
C PRO A 741 6.88 -1.35 -6.10
N THR A 742 5.56 -1.16 -6.14
CA THR A 742 4.71 -1.16 -4.94
C THR A 742 3.81 -2.40 -4.93
N TYR A 743 3.13 -2.62 -3.81
CA TYR A 743 2.15 -3.69 -3.70
C TYR A 743 0.78 -3.24 -4.23
N LEU A 744 0.26 -3.98 -5.21
CA LEU A 744 -0.95 -3.63 -6.00
C LEU A 744 -2.17 -4.53 -5.71
N ASP A 745 -2.07 -5.41 -4.71
CA ASP A 745 -3.05 -6.47 -4.46
C ASP A 745 -3.97 -6.21 -3.26
N TYR A 746 -3.90 -5.03 -2.65
CA TYR A 746 -4.94 -4.60 -1.73
C TYR A 746 -6.25 -4.25 -2.46
N PHE A 747 -7.37 -4.63 -1.84
CA PHE A 747 -8.69 -4.55 -2.46
C PHE A 747 -9.82 -4.26 -1.45
N ASP A 748 -10.68 -3.30 -1.77
CA ASP A 748 -11.94 -3.00 -1.09
C ASP A 748 -13.14 -3.41 -1.94
N ARG A 749 -13.77 -4.54 -1.60
CA ARG A 749 -14.95 -5.04 -2.30
C ARG A 749 -16.18 -4.15 -2.16
N THR A 750 -16.23 -3.26 -1.16
CA THR A 750 -17.37 -2.35 -0.97
C THR A 750 -17.50 -1.32 -2.09
N LEU A 751 -16.38 -0.97 -2.74
CA LEU A 751 -16.30 -0.02 -3.85
C LEU A 751 -16.83 -0.56 -5.19
N LEU A 752 -17.02 -1.89 -5.31
CA LEU A 752 -17.61 -2.49 -6.51
C LEU A 752 -19.05 -1.99 -6.76
N SER A 753 -19.79 -1.64 -5.70
CA SER A 753 -21.18 -1.18 -5.79
C SER A 753 -21.33 0.30 -6.21
N SER A 754 -20.26 1.08 -6.04
CA SER A 754 -20.15 2.50 -6.42
C SER A 754 -19.47 2.69 -7.79
N ASN A 755 -19.06 1.61 -8.46
CA ASN A 755 -18.35 1.65 -9.75
C ASN A 755 -16.99 2.40 -9.66
N GLU A 756 -16.40 2.44 -8.46
CA GLU A 756 -15.07 2.97 -8.18
C GLU A 756 -14.01 1.88 -8.36
N ASP A 757 -12.74 2.27 -8.48
CA ASP A 757 -11.62 1.32 -8.49
C ASP A 757 -11.50 0.69 -7.08
N PRO A 758 -11.78 -0.62 -6.92
CA PRO A 758 -11.70 -1.28 -5.63
C PRO A 758 -10.26 -1.53 -5.18
N ARG A 759 -9.28 -1.42 -6.07
CA ARG A 759 -7.87 -1.63 -5.72
C ARG A 759 -7.22 -0.36 -5.23
N PHE A 760 -6.14 -0.56 -4.49
CA PHE A 760 -5.25 0.52 -4.12
C PHE A 760 -3.82 0.05 -3.94
N SER A 761 -2.89 0.91 -4.32
CA SER A 761 -1.45 0.74 -4.09
C SER A 761 -1.11 1.11 -2.64
N SER A 762 -0.17 0.38 -2.04
CA SER A 762 0.33 0.72 -0.69
C SER A 762 1.72 0.15 -0.43
N ASP A 763 2.59 0.98 0.15
CA ASP A 763 3.91 0.55 0.61
C ASP A 763 3.88 -0.12 2.00
N ASP A 764 2.70 -0.20 2.65
CA ASP A 764 2.56 -0.87 3.96
C ASP A 764 2.95 -2.33 3.95
N PHE A 765 2.72 -2.99 2.82
CA PHE A 765 3.10 -4.39 2.63
C PHE A 765 4.58 -4.62 2.98
N PHE A 766 5.46 -3.67 2.68
CA PHE A 766 6.89 -3.75 2.98
C PHE A 766 7.22 -3.60 4.47
N GLY A 767 6.27 -3.11 5.29
CA GLY A 767 6.43 -2.92 6.73
C GLY A 767 5.68 -3.94 7.58
N LEU A 768 4.89 -4.83 6.96
CA LEU A 768 4.16 -5.91 7.63
C LEU A 768 4.98 -7.19 7.48
N LEU A 769 5.77 -7.51 8.51
CA LEU A 769 6.82 -8.53 8.41
C LEU A 769 6.54 -9.76 9.25
N ASP A 770 5.45 -9.77 10.03
CA ASP A 770 5.15 -10.83 11.00
C ASP A 770 4.03 -11.79 10.54
N GLY A 771 3.77 -11.85 9.22
CA GLY A 771 2.89 -12.83 8.56
C GLY A 771 1.56 -12.26 8.04
N ALA A 772 0.68 -13.13 7.53
CA ALA A 772 -0.57 -12.73 6.85
C ALA A 772 -1.54 -11.91 7.72
N ASP A 773 -1.58 -12.19 9.03
CA ASP A 773 -2.46 -11.50 9.99
C ASP A 773 -1.82 -10.24 10.59
N ASP A 774 -0.68 -9.78 10.09
CA ASP A 774 0.01 -8.62 10.64
C ASP A 774 -0.77 -7.32 10.37
N GLN A 775 -0.94 -6.54 11.43
CA GLN A 775 -1.73 -5.30 11.47
C GLN A 775 -0.90 -4.07 11.85
N ALA A 776 0.38 -4.24 12.21
CA ALA A 776 1.18 -3.17 12.78
C ALA A 776 2.52 -3.07 12.05
N LEU A 777 2.82 -1.89 11.52
CA LEU A 777 4.07 -1.68 10.80
C LEU A 777 5.28 -1.86 11.73
N ASP A 778 6.23 -2.65 11.26
CA ASP A 778 7.53 -2.89 11.88
C ASP A 778 8.63 -1.93 11.41
N LEU A 779 8.31 -1.14 10.38
CA LEU A 779 9.19 -0.19 9.70
C LEU A 779 8.46 1.13 9.44
N PHE A 780 9.16 2.25 9.61
CA PHE A 780 8.71 3.57 9.20
C PHE A 780 9.09 3.80 7.74
N ILE A 781 8.11 3.79 6.85
CA ILE A 781 8.31 3.80 5.40
C ILE A 781 7.91 5.15 4.83
N GLY A 782 8.72 5.67 3.91
CA GLY A 782 8.34 6.77 3.02
C GLY A 782 8.94 6.61 1.63
N ARG A 783 8.29 7.20 0.64
CA ARG A 783 8.67 7.11 -0.78
C ARG A 783 9.03 8.48 -1.33
N LEU A 784 10.21 8.59 -1.94
CA LEU A 784 10.58 9.68 -2.83
C LEU A 784 10.21 9.23 -4.24
N SER A 785 8.94 9.43 -4.61
CA SER A 785 8.45 9.06 -5.95
C SER A 785 9.08 10.00 -6.98
N VAL A 786 9.91 9.47 -7.87
CA VAL A 786 10.70 10.23 -8.87
C VAL A 786 10.90 9.40 -10.14
N GLU A 787 10.87 10.06 -11.29
CA GLU A 787 11.01 9.46 -12.62
C GLU A 787 12.35 9.81 -13.28
N THR A 788 13.09 10.79 -12.74
CA THR A 788 14.38 11.21 -13.29
C THR A 788 15.44 11.50 -12.21
N PRO A 789 16.74 11.37 -12.54
CA PRO A 789 17.82 11.72 -11.60
C PRO A 789 17.75 13.18 -11.11
N GLY A 790 17.25 14.09 -11.95
CA GLY A 790 17.07 15.50 -11.60
C GLY A 790 15.97 15.73 -10.56
N GLU A 791 14.88 14.98 -10.64
CA GLU A 791 13.82 14.97 -9.61
C GLU A 791 14.35 14.39 -8.30
N ALA A 792 15.05 13.24 -8.36
CA ALA A 792 15.67 12.61 -7.18
C ALA A 792 16.57 13.60 -6.42
N ALA A 793 17.48 14.27 -7.14
CA ALA A 793 18.36 15.27 -6.56
C ALA A 793 17.59 16.49 -5.99
N THR A 794 16.47 16.88 -6.62
CA THR A 794 15.63 18.00 -6.15
C THR A 794 14.95 17.67 -4.82
N VAL A 795 14.35 16.48 -4.71
CA VAL A 795 13.65 16.03 -3.50
C VAL A 795 14.63 15.86 -2.34
N VAL A 796 15.78 15.21 -2.57
CA VAL A 796 16.81 15.00 -1.54
C VAL A 796 17.37 16.33 -1.01
N ARG A 797 17.72 17.26 -1.89
CA ARG A 797 18.24 18.58 -1.47
C ARG A 797 17.22 19.40 -0.72
N LYS A 798 15.93 19.25 -1.05
CA LYS A 798 14.83 19.91 -0.30
C LYS A 798 14.77 19.41 1.14
N VAL A 799 14.89 18.10 1.37
CA VAL A 799 14.95 17.50 2.72
C VAL A 799 16.16 18.02 3.49
N ILE A 800 17.36 17.94 2.90
CA ILE A 800 18.61 18.39 3.54
C ILE A 800 18.51 19.89 3.88
N SER A 801 18.13 20.73 2.91
CA SER A 801 18.04 22.19 3.12
C SER A 801 16.97 22.59 4.14
N TYR A 802 15.90 21.80 4.30
CA TYR A 802 14.89 22.02 5.32
C TYR A 802 15.51 21.81 6.71
N GLU A 803 16.14 20.66 6.94
CA GLU A 803 16.67 20.30 8.25
C GLU A 803 17.98 21.00 8.65
N GLU A 804 18.75 21.52 7.69
CA GLU A 804 19.88 22.42 7.98
C GLU A 804 19.43 23.81 8.49
N GLU A 805 18.12 24.00 8.66
CA GLU A 805 17.50 25.16 9.29
C GLU A 805 17.84 26.49 8.62
N SER A 806 17.95 26.50 7.29
CA SER A 806 18.40 27.68 6.55
C SER A 806 17.54 28.93 6.78
N ASP A 807 16.27 28.80 7.21
CA ASP A 807 15.35 29.91 7.52
C ASP A 807 14.65 29.72 8.88
N LEU A 808 15.04 30.52 9.89
CA LEU A 808 14.50 30.53 11.27
C LEU A 808 13.25 31.43 11.44
N GLY A 809 12.54 31.78 10.36
CA GLY A 809 11.42 32.73 10.39
C GLY A 809 10.16 32.28 11.17
N ASP A 810 9.19 33.20 11.25
CA ASP A 810 7.91 33.02 11.97
C ASP A 810 6.99 31.95 11.36
N TRP A 811 7.24 31.53 10.13
CA TRP A 811 6.56 30.40 9.49
C TRP A 811 6.63 29.10 10.32
N ARG A 812 7.69 28.93 11.12
CA ARG A 812 7.86 27.81 12.04
C ARG A 812 6.85 27.80 13.20
N ASN A 813 6.14 28.91 13.43
CA ASN A 813 5.13 29.00 14.47
C ASN A 813 3.70 28.98 13.91
N ARG A 814 3.50 28.55 12.64
CA ARG A 814 2.20 28.63 11.95
C ARG A 814 1.76 27.27 11.42
N MET A 815 0.47 26.99 11.55
CA MET A 815 -0.23 25.88 10.87
C MET A 815 -1.40 26.44 10.07
N THR A 816 -1.54 25.97 8.82
CA THR A 816 -2.64 26.34 7.93
C THR A 816 -3.63 25.17 7.87
N LEU A 817 -4.85 25.41 8.37
CA LEU A 817 -5.94 24.44 8.37
C LEU A 817 -6.91 24.79 7.25
N VAL A 818 -7.19 23.82 6.40
CA VAL A 818 -8.01 23.96 5.20
C VAL A 818 -9.15 22.96 5.27
N ALA A 819 -10.38 23.44 5.17
CA ALA A 819 -11.57 22.60 5.19
C ALA A 819 -12.39 22.85 3.94
N ASP A 820 -12.81 21.75 3.30
CA ASP A 820 -13.87 21.78 2.30
C ASP A 820 -15.17 22.31 2.90
N ASP A 821 -16.10 22.68 2.04
CA ASP A 821 -17.40 23.19 2.46
C ASP A 821 -18.52 22.17 2.28
N ILE A 822 -19.77 22.64 2.36
CA ILE A 822 -20.98 21.83 2.24
C ILE A 822 -21.38 21.57 0.77
N CYS A 823 -20.51 21.88 -0.18
CA CYS A 823 -20.75 21.78 -1.60
C CYS A 823 -19.88 20.69 -2.23
N GLN A 824 -20.48 20.02 -3.21
CA GLN A 824 -19.79 19.15 -4.14
C GLN A 824 -19.91 19.81 -5.52
N GLY A 825 -19.03 20.78 -5.78
CA GLY A 825 -19.12 21.66 -6.94
C GLY A 825 -20.35 22.56 -6.89
N THR A 826 -21.37 22.27 -7.70
CA THR A 826 -22.60 23.09 -7.76
C THR A 826 -23.81 22.42 -7.14
N THR A 827 -23.59 21.42 -6.29
CA THR A 827 -24.65 20.72 -5.54
C THR A 827 -24.27 20.64 -4.07
N TYR A 828 -25.25 20.46 -3.19
CA TYR A 828 -24.96 20.18 -1.78
C TYR A 828 -24.33 18.81 -1.64
N ASP A 829 -23.27 18.76 -0.84
CA ASP A 829 -22.62 17.52 -0.45
C ASP A 829 -23.49 16.75 0.54
N ILE A 830 -23.52 15.42 0.40
CA ILE A 830 -24.15 14.51 1.36
C ILE A 830 -23.40 14.49 2.69
N LEU A 831 -22.09 14.79 2.68
CA LEU A 831 -21.25 14.84 3.87
C LEU A 831 -21.43 16.12 4.70
N GLY A 832 -22.15 17.12 4.19
CA GLY A 832 -22.52 18.34 4.90
C GLY A 832 -21.32 19.01 5.59
N TRP A 833 -21.42 19.23 6.90
CA TRP A 833 -20.40 19.93 7.70
C TRP A 833 -19.22 19.06 8.15
N SER A 834 -19.19 17.77 7.81
CA SER A 834 -18.23 16.82 8.38
C SER A 834 -16.76 17.19 8.13
N HIS A 835 -16.42 17.77 6.98
CA HIS A 835 -15.07 18.23 6.65
C HIS A 835 -14.61 19.39 7.56
N LEU A 836 -15.48 20.38 7.75
CA LEU A 836 -15.24 21.51 8.65
C LEU A 836 -15.21 21.06 10.11
N GLY A 837 -16.17 20.25 10.54
CA GLY A 837 -16.23 19.73 11.91
C GLY A 837 -15.02 18.86 12.28
N ALA A 838 -14.54 18.02 11.36
CA ALA A 838 -13.31 17.26 11.56
C ALA A 838 -12.07 18.16 11.67
N THR A 839 -12.02 19.25 10.89
CA THR A 839 -10.92 20.22 10.95
C THR A 839 -10.91 21.02 12.26
N GLU A 840 -12.08 21.49 12.70
CA GLU A 840 -12.23 22.20 13.98
C GLU A 840 -11.92 21.29 15.17
N ARG A 841 -12.39 20.04 15.15
CA ARG A 841 -12.08 19.05 16.19
C ARG A 841 -10.58 18.78 16.30
N LEU A 842 -9.91 18.59 15.16
CA LEU A 842 -8.45 18.44 15.13
C LEU A 842 -7.75 19.64 15.80
N ASP A 843 -8.17 20.86 15.47
CA ASP A 843 -7.63 22.09 16.07
C ASP A 843 -7.85 22.15 17.59
N GLN A 844 -9.09 21.89 18.01
CA GLN A 844 -9.54 22.08 19.38
C GLN A 844 -9.05 21.00 20.33
N ASP A 845 -8.85 19.77 19.87
CA ASP A 845 -8.57 18.61 20.71
C ASP A 845 -7.16 18.04 20.54
N VAL A 846 -6.54 18.17 19.36
CA VAL A 846 -5.29 17.47 19.04
C VAL A 846 -4.12 18.45 18.88
N LEU A 847 -4.31 19.58 18.19
CA LEU A 847 -3.18 20.44 17.85
C LEU A 847 -2.65 21.27 19.03
N PRO A 848 -1.32 21.55 19.08
CA PRO A 848 -0.73 22.37 20.13
C PRO A 848 -1.22 23.80 20.12
N ARG A 849 -1.73 24.31 21.25
CA ARG A 849 -2.23 25.70 21.36
C ARG A 849 -1.15 26.77 21.17
N SER A 850 0.13 26.41 21.25
CA SER A 850 1.26 27.33 21.09
C SER A 850 1.53 27.76 19.64
N LEU A 851 1.04 27.00 18.65
CA LEU A 851 1.20 27.33 17.24
C LEU A 851 0.08 28.28 16.75
N GLU A 852 0.42 29.28 15.95
CA GLU A 852 -0.56 30.16 15.30
C GLU A 852 -1.41 29.37 14.30
N ARG A 853 -2.73 29.61 14.30
CA ARG A 853 -3.65 29.06 13.30
C ARG A 853 -3.89 30.06 12.19
N GLU A 854 -3.81 29.58 10.96
CA GLU A 854 -4.41 30.21 9.79
C GLU A 854 -5.50 29.28 9.26
N LYS A 855 -6.76 29.72 9.31
CA LYS A 855 -7.92 28.92 8.88
C LYS A 855 -8.39 29.40 7.52
N LEU A 856 -8.44 28.49 6.54
CA LEU A 856 -8.91 28.73 5.18
C LEU A 856 -10.03 27.74 4.88
N TYR A 857 -11.27 28.12 5.18
CA TYR A 857 -12.44 27.27 4.99
C TYR A 857 -13.19 27.70 3.73
N LEU A 858 -13.48 26.78 2.80
CA LEU A 858 -14.08 27.16 1.51
C LEU A 858 -15.43 27.88 1.67
N ILE A 859 -16.16 27.61 2.76
CA ILE A 859 -17.44 28.28 3.08
C ILE A 859 -17.29 29.80 3.20
N GLU A 860 -16.11 30.30 3.57
CA GLU A 860 -15.78 31.73 3.69
C GLU A 860 -15.61 32.42 2.33
N TYR A 861 -15.49 31.65 1.25
CA TYR A 861 -15.24 32.13 -0.11
C TYR A 861 -16.48 32.00 -1.01
N GLY A 862 -17.66 31.94 -0.40
CA GLY A 862 -18.98 31.84 -1.05
C GLY A 862 -19.72 30.62 -0.54
N ALA A 863 -20.78 30.83 0.25
CA ALA A 863 -21.48 29.74 0.93
C ALA A 863 -22.53 29.03 0.04
N GLU A 864 -22.84 29.59 -1.13
CA GLU A 864 -23.79 28.98 -2.05
C GLU A 864 -23.13 27.91 -2.94
N CYS A 865 -23.73 26.73 -3.05
CA CYS A 865 -23.27 25.66 -3.96
C CYS A 865 -23.61 25.95 -5.43
N ILE A 866 -23.09 27.05 -5.95
CA ILE A 866 -23.25 27.49 -7.34
C ILE A 866 -21.90 27.81 -8.01
N TYR A 867 -20.82 27.82 -7.23
CA TYR A 867 -19.50 28.20 -7.71
C TYR A 867 -18.75 26.95 -8.18
N PRO A 868 -18.42 26.82 -9.48
CA PRO A 868 -17.61 25.70 -9.95
C PRO A 868 -16.12 25.87 -9.60
N THR A 869 -15.71 27.06 -9.16
CA THR A 869 -14.34 27.37 -8.73
C THR A 869 -14.33 28.48 -7.68
N LYS A 870 -13.34 28.47 -6.77
CA LYS A 870 -13.15 29.52 -5.76
C LYS A 870 -11.74 30.17 -5.83
N PRO A 871 -11.49 31.04 -6.84
CA PRO A 871 -10.13 31.51 -7.14
C PRO A 871 -9.48 32.34 -6.03
N GLN A 872 -10.26 33.04 -5.20
CA GLN A 872 -9.69 33.77 -4.05
C GLN A 872 -9.19 32.81 -2.98
N ALA A 873 -9.90 31.69 -2.72
CA ALA A 873 -9.45 30.64 -1.81
C ALA A 873 -8.15 30.01 -2.32
N THR A 874 -8.06 29.72 -3.62
CA THR A 874 -6.83 29.25 -4.28
C THR A 874 -5.67 30.24 -4.09
N ALA A 875 -5.90 31.53 -4.35
CA ALA A 875 -4.89 32.56 -4.22
C ALA A 875 -4.37 32.69 -2.77
N ASP A 876 -5.27 32.65 -1.80
CA ASP A 876 -4.94 32.76 -0.38
C ASP A 876 -4.19 31.51 0.13
N LEU A 877 -4.54 30.31 -0.36
CA LEU A 877 -3.80 29.09 -0.06
C LEU A 877 -2.37 29.13 -0.63
N ILE A 878 -2.23 29.51 -1.90
CA ILE A 878 -0.91 29.71 -2.54
C ILE A 878 -0.10 30.74 -1.75
N GLN A 879 -0.72 31.84 -1.33
CA GLN A 879 -0.04 32.86 -0.53
C GLN A 879 0.38 32.34 0.84
N ALA A 880 -0.46 31.56 1.52
CA ALA A 880 -0.14 30.95 2.82
C ALA A 880 1.08 30.02 2.70
N ILE A 881 1.10 29.14 1.68
CA ILE A 881 2.23 28.26 1.39
C ILE A 881 3.48 29.08 1.06
N ASN A 882 3.38 30.08 0.18
CA ASN A 882 4.50 30.91 -0.25
C ASN A 882 5.10 31.75 0.87
N ARG A 883 4.29 32.24 1.81
CA ARG A 883 4.75 32.92 3.01
C ARG A 883 5.49 31.98 3.95
N GLY A 884 5.13 30.69 3.92
CA GLY A 884 5.66 29.63 4.75
C GLY A 884 4.71 29.30 5.90
N THR A 885 4.54 28.00 6.13
CA THR A 885 3.78 27.39 7.22
C THR A 885 4.39 26.03 7.52
N LEU A 886 4.37 25.56 8.77
CA LEU A 886 4.90 24.22 9.09
C LEU A 886 4.08 23.13 8.42
N VAL A 887 2.76 23.30 8.47
CA VAL A 887 1.78 22.30 8.08
C VAL A 887 0.69 22.96 7.28
N VAL A 888 0.34 22.36 6.15
CA VAL A 888 -0.97 22.52 5.53
C VAL A 888 -1.73 21.23 5.77
N ASN A 889 -2.87 21.32 6.46
CA ASN A 889 -3.76 20.19 6.66
C ASN A 889 -5.07 20.45 5.93
N PHE A 890 -5.36 19.66 4.91
CA PHE A 890 -6.61 19.71 4.16
C PHE A 890 -7.53 18.55 4.54
N VAL A 891 -8.80 18.84 4.82
CA VAL A 891 -9.86 17.83 5.03
C VAL A 891 -10.98 18.11 4.03
N GLY A 892 -11.27 17.15 3.14
CA GLY A 892 -12.19 17.38 2.04
C GLY A 892 -12.15 16.35 0.91
N HIS A 893 -12.82 16.67 -0.19
CA HIS A 893 -12.77 15.90 -1.43
C HIS A 893 -11.43 16.06 -2.14
N GLY A 894 -11.04 15.03 -2.87
CA GLY A 894 -9.75 14.97 -3.54
C GLY A 894 -9.75 13.98 -4.68
N GLY A 895 -8.89 14.26 -5.64
CA GLY A 895 -8.56 13.37 -6.73
C GLY A 895 -7.06 13.43 -7.00
N GLU A 896 -6.61 12.61 -7.93
CA GLU A 896 -5.19 12.42 -8.24
C GLU A 896 -4.45 13.75 -8.46
N GLY A 897 -5.06 14.71 -9.18
CA GLY A 897 -4.45 16.00 -9.52
C GLY A 897 -5.01 17.24 -8.81
N GLN A 898 -5.94 17.12 -7.86
CA GLN A 898 -6.57 18.28 -7.22
C GLN A 898 -7.19 17.98 -5.84
N ILE A 899 -7.42 19.04 -5.05
CA ILE A 899 -8.26 19.04 -3.84
C ILE A 899 -9.46 19.99 -3.98
N ALA A 900 -10.59 19.59 -3.39
CA ALA A 900 -11.95 20.15 -3.53
C ALA A 900 -12.49 20.11 -4.97
N ASP A 901 -13.81 19.95 -5.12
CA ASP A 901 -14.48 19.94 -6.44
C ASP A 901 -14.44 21.33 -7.11
N GLU A 902 -14.34 22.40 -6.31
CA GLU A 902 -14.13 23.78 -6.74
C GLU A 902 -12.68 24.07 -7.15
N ARG A 903 -11.85 23.03 -7.31
CA ARG A 903 -10.45 23.11 -7.75
C ARG A 903 -9.63 24.05 -6.88
N LEU A 904 -9.69 23.89 -5.55
CA LEU A 904 -9.02 24.76 -4.60
C LEU A 904 -7.51 24.84 -4.89
N PHE A 905 -6.89 23.69 -5.12
CA PHE A 905 -5.47 23.58 -5.45
C PHE A 905 -5.26 22.35 -6.34
N ASP A 906 -4.62 22.56 -7.49
CA ASP A 906 -4.41 21.54 -8.53
C ASP A 906 -2.95 21.50 -9.02
N LEU A 907 -2.64 20.58 -9.93
CA LEU A 907 -1.29 20.46 -10.52
C LEU A 907 -0.77 21.78 -11.12
N ALA A 908 -1.64 22.61 -11.69
CA ALA A 908 -1.25 23.92 -12.23
C ALA A 908 -0.88 24.91 -11.11
N SER A 909 -1.56 24.83 -9.97
CA SER A 909 -1.32 25.67 -8.79
C SER A 909 0.08 25.45 -8.19
N VAL A 910 0.63 24.23 -8.27
CA VAL A 910 1.99 23.89 -7.81
C VAL A 910 3.06 24.76 -8.48
N GLY A 911 2.88 25.09 -9.77
CA GLY A 911 3.79 25.96 -10.52
C GLY A 911 3.92 27.38 -9.97
N SER A 912 2.98 27.82 -9.12
CA SER A 912 2.98 29.13 -8.47
C SER A 912 3.69 29.14 -7.10
N LEU A 913 4.22 28.01 -6.66
CA LEU A 913 4.89 27.89 -5.37
C LEU A 913 6.34 28.40 -5.42
N THR A 914 6.71 29.18 -4.41
CA THR A 914 8.01 29.87 -4.26
C THR A 914 8.62 29.67 -2.86
N ASN A 915 8.12 28.71 -2.08
CA ASN A 915 8.52 28.45 -0.69
C ASN A 915 9.71 27.49 -0.56
N ALA A 916 10.67 27.47 -1.49
CA ALA A 916 11.80 26.51 -1.50
C ALA A 916 12.57 26.41 -0.17
N ARG A 917 12.66 27.51 0.61
CA ARG A 917 13.36 27.55 1.91
C ARG A 917 12.46 27.26 3.11
N ARG A 918 11.16 27.09 2.86
CA ARG A 918 10.09 26.89 3.86
C ARG A 918 9.08 25.84 3.35
N PRO A 919 9.53 24.68 2.83
CA PRO A 919 8.61 23.65 2.40
C PRO A 919 7.79 23.17 3.60
N CYS A 920 6.48 23.00 3.42
CA CYS A 920 5.58 22.54 4.47
C CYS A 920 5.50 21.01 4.49
N LEU A 921 5.03 20.45 5.59
CA LEU A 921 4.35 19.16 5.55
C LEU A 921 2.94 19.39 4.99
N PHE A 922 2.55 18.64 3.96
CA PHE A 922 1.22 18.74 3.36
C PHE A 922 0.44 17.46 3.66
N LEU A 923 -0.63 17.54 4.43
CA LEU A 923 -1.45 16.39 4.80
C LEU A 923 -2.83 16.55 4.19
N THR A 924 -3.34 15.49 3.56
CA THR A 924 -4.71 15.47 3.03
C THR A 924 -5.51 14.32 3.63
N ALA A 925 -6.52 14.65 4.43
CA ALA A 925 -7.59 13.76 4.82
C ALA A 925 -8.60 13.66 3.66
N SER A 926 -8.18 13.03 2.56
CA SER A 926 -8.87 13.07 1.26
C SER A 926 -8.55 11.84 0.39
N CYS A 927 -9.32 11.62 -0.67
CA CYS A 927 -9.18 10.52 -1.62
C CYS A 927 -8.05 10.77 -2.65
N SER A 928 -7.30 9.73 -3.01
CA SER A 928 -6.40 9.61 -4.19
C SER A 928 -5.36 10.71 -4.46
N VAL A 929 -5.21 11.75 -3.63
CA VAL A 929 -4.26 12.86 -3.82
C VAL A 929 -2.80 12.38 -3.94
N GLY A 930 -2.51 11.22 -3.34
CA GLY A 930 -1.19 10.59 -3.36
C GLY A 930 -1.07 9.39 -4.26
N LYS A 931 -1.93 9.21 -5.27
CA LYS A 931 -1.86 8.05 -6.18
C LYS A 931 -0.66 8.14 -7.11
N TYR A 932 0.36 7.33 -6.86
CA TYR A 932 1.63 7.36 -7.61
C TYR A 932 1.76 6.23 -8.64
N ASP A 933 0.87 5.24 -8.65
CA ASP A 933 0.98 4.08 -9.53
C ASP A 933 0.38 4.29 -10.93
N VAL A 934 0.20 5.54 -11.40
CA VAL A 934 -0.49 5.86 -12.67
C VAL A 934 0.37 6.72 -13.60
N SER A 935 0.02 6.74 -14.90
CA SER A 935 0.76 7.46 -15.95
C SER A 935 0.62 9.00 -15.93
N THR A 936 0.19 9.60 -14.82
CA THR A 936 0.13 11.05 -14.62
C THR A 936 0.54 11.38 -13.20
N PRO A 937 1.44 12.36 -12.98
CA PRO A 937 1.86 12.71 -11.64
C PRO A 937 0.67 13.16 -10.80
N SER A 938 0.55 12.60 -9.61
CA SER A 938 -0.38 13.08 -8.60
C SER A 938 0.04 14.43 -8.03
N LEU A 939 -0.89 15.06 -7.32
CA LEU A 939 -0.64 16.31 -6.61
C LEU A 939 0.44 16.13 -5.53
N ALA A 940 0.47 14.99 -4.83
CA ALA A 940 1.52 14.70 -3.86
C ALA A 940 2.92 14.66 -4.50
N GLU A 941 3.05 13.96 -5.63
CA GLU A 941 4.29 13.85 -6.39
C GLU A 941 4.75 15.21 -6.92
N ALA A 942 3.84 15.97 -7.53
CA ALA A 942 4.14 17.32 -8.01
C ALA A 942 4.64 18.23 -6.87
N MET A 943 4.05 18.14 -5.68
CA MET A 943 4.45 18.93 -4.50
C MET A 943 5.86 18.60 -4.00
N ILE A 944 6.24 17.32 -3.95
CA ILE A 944 7.60 16.93 -3.53
C ILE A 944 8.64 17.18 -4.64
N ARG A 945 8.28 17.03 -5.91
CA ARG A 945 9.18 17.21 -7.07
C ARG A 945 9.42 18.67 -7.45
N HIS A 946 8.56 19.61 -7.03
CA HIS A 946 8.69 21.02 -7.45
C HIS A 946 9.99 21.67 -6.93
N PRO A 947 10.87 22.20 -7.81
CA PRO A 947 12.18 22.71 -7.40
C PRO A 947 12.14 24.06 -6.68
N ASN A 948 11.10 24.87 -6.91
CA ASN A 948 11.02 26.24 -6.36
C ASN A 948 10.15 26.34 -5.10
N GLY A 949 9.65 25.22 -4.58
CA GLY A 949 8.72 25.23 -3.44
C GLY A 949 8.10 23.86 -3.21
N GLY A 950 6.84 23.86 -2.77
CA GLY A 950 6.08 22.64 -2.50
C GLY A 950 6.25 22.15 -1.07
N ALA A 951 6.26 20.83 -0.91
CA ALA A 951 6.27 20.16 0.38
C ALA A 951 7.58 19.42 0.63
N VAL A 952 7.96 19.31 1.92
CA VAL A 952 9.08 18.47 2.36
C VAL A 952 8.64 17.01 2.49
N ALA A 953 7.35 16.81 2.78
CA ALA A 953 6.67 15.53 2.74
C ALA A 953 5.17 15.75 2.50
N VAL A 954 4.51 14.77 1.88
CA VAL A 954 3.06 14.71 1.70
C VAL A 954 2.53 13.41 2.29
N PHE A 955 1.46 13.47 3.08
CA PHE A 955 0.78 12.27 3.61
C PHE A 955 -0.68 12.25 3.15
N SER A 956 -1.01 11.25 2.32
CA SER A 956 -2.25 11.24 1.53
C SER A 956 -2.65 9.84 1.10
N ALA A 957 -3.94 9.63 0.80
CA ALA A 957 -4.45 8.36 0.28
C ALA A 957 -4.08 8.16 -1.21
N THR A 958 -3.88 6.90 -1.60
CA THR A 958 -3.63 6.43 -2.98
C THR A 958 -4.91 6.07 -3.74
N SER A 959 -6.04 5.96 -3.04
CA SER A 959 -7.34 5.60 -3.62
C SER A 959 -8.50 6.34 -2.95
N VAL A 960 -9.72 6.00 -3.37
CA VAL A 960 -10.94 6.39 -2.65
C VAL A 960 -10.81 5.94 -1.18
N ALA A 961 -10.98 6.90 -0.28
CA ALA A 961 -10.90 6.73 1.16
C ALA A 961 -12.18 7.28 1.81
N ARG A 962 -12.48 6.86 3.04
CA ARG A 962 -13.70 7.22 3.75
C ARG A 962 -13.46 8.44 4.64
N ALA A 963 -14.35 9.44 4.58
CA ALA A 963 -14.18 10.73 5.26
C ALA A 963 -13.83 10.60 6.76
N TYR A 964 -14.41 9.62 7.46
CA TYR A 964 -14.17 9.42 8.87
C TYR A 964 -12.93 8.58 9.18
N GLY A 965 -12.63 7.55 8.38
CA GLY A 965 -11.33 6.89 8.45
C GLY A 965 -10.20 7.91 8.22
N ASN A 966 -10.39 8.86 7.30
CA ASN A 966 -9.47 9.96 7.07
C ASN A 966 -9.32 10.85 8.32
N ARG A 967 -10.41 11.11 9.06
CA ARG A 967 -10.35 11.82 10.34
C ARG A 967 -9.51 11.06 11.37
N TYR A 968 -9.71 9.75 11.55
CA TYR A 968 -8.92 8.96 12.51
C TYR A 968 -7.44 8.90 12.15
N VAL A 969 -7.13 8.73 10.86
CA VAL A 969 -5.76 8.80 10.34
C VAL A 969 -5.15 10.18 10.64
N ASN A 970 -5.90 11.25 10.38
CA ASN A 970 -5.43 12.62 10.57
C ASN A 970 -5.20 12.99 12.05
N GLU A 971 -6.19 12.74 12.91
CA GLU A 971 -6.08 12.95 14.37
C GLU A 971 -4.97 12.07 14.95
N GLY A 972 -4.87 10.82 14.50
CA GLY A 972 -3.81 9.88 14.88
C GLY A 972 -2.41 10.37 14.60
N PHE A 973 -2.22 10.85 13.38
CA PHE A 973 -0.95 11.39 12.91
C PHE A 973 -0.50 12.57 13.80
N PHE A 974 -1.37 13.56 14.00
CA PHE A 974 -1.03 14.74 14.78
C PHE A 974 -0.96 14.49 16.29
N ALA A 975 -1.79 13.60 16.85
CA ALA A 975 -1.74 13.24 18.26
C ALA A 975 -0.40 12.56 18.62
N HIS A 976 0.15 11.77 17.69
CA HIS A 976 1.48 11.20 17.87
C HIS A 976 2.59 12.22 17.59
N MET A 977 2.44 13.04 16.54
CA MET A 977 3.42 14.07 16.19
C MET A 977 3.63 15.07 17.32
N PHE A 978 2.54 15.49 17.96
CA PHE A 978 2.51 16.48 19.02
C PHE A 978 1.97 15.87 20.32
N PRO A 979 2.79 15.05 21.02
CA PRO A 979 2.34 14.41 22.25
C PRO A 979 1.88 15.45 23.27
N ASP A 980 0.78 15.16 23.96
CA ASP A 980 0.13 16.06 24.94
C ASP A 980 -0.25 17.44 24.37
N ARG A 981 -0.45 17.53 23.06
CA ARG A 981 -0.72 18.79 22.34
C ARG A 981 0.40 19.80 22.57
N ASN A 982 1.64 19.33 22.54
CA ASN A 982 2.83 20.14 22.76
C ASN A 982 3.80 19.99 21.59
N VAL A 983 4.49 21.08 21.27
CA VAL A 983 5.60 21.08 20.30
C VAL A 983 6.87 20.46 20.89
N ALA A 984 6.99 20.47 22.23
CA ALA A 984 8.07 19.78 22.92
C ALA A 984 7.97 18.27 22.70
N GLY A 985 9.04 17.67 22.17
CA GLY A 985 9.07 16.23 21.85
C GLY A 985 8.36 15.87 20.55
N VAL A 986 8.29 16.81 19.58
CA VAL A 986 7.76 16.55 18.24
C VAL A 986 8.40 15.29 17.61
N ARG A 987 7.56 14.43 17.03
CA ARG A 987 8.00 13.15 16.44
C ARG A 987 8.33 13.26 14.96
N PRO A 988 9.23 12.40 14.44
CA PRO A 988 9.44 12.26 13.00
C PRO A 988 8.16 11.88 12.27
N VAL A 989 8.04 12.31 11.02
CA VAL A 989 6.83 12.09 10.21
C VAL A 989 6.49 10.61 10.03
N GLY A 990 7.49 9.74 9.84
CA GLY A 990 7.29 8.30 9.66
C GLY A 990 6.74 7.60 10.90
N GLU A 991 7.20 7.99 12.11
CA GLU A 991 6.65 7.49 13.38
C GLU A 991 5.17 7.87 13.51
N SER A 992 4.82 9.11 13.16
CA SER A 992 3.44 9.61 13.15
C SER A 992 2.55 8.88 12.14
N VAL A 993 3.07 8.50 10.98
CA VAL A 993 2.34 7.68 10.00
C VAL A 993 2.03 6.29 10.58
N ALA A 994 3.01 5.60 11.16
CA ALA A 994 2.78 4.30 11.79
C ALA A 994 1.76 4.39 12.95
N ALA A 995 1.82 5.46 13.76
CA ALA A 995 0.86 5.71 14.82
C ALA A 995 -0.57 5.96 14.30
N ALA A 996 -0.70 6.69 13.18
CA ALA A 996 -1.99 6.93 12.53
C ALA A 996 -2.64 5.63 12.07
N LYS A 997 -1.86 4.70 11.50
CA LYS A 997 -2.34 3.40 11.02
C LYS A 997 -2.85 2.49 12.13
N LEU A 998 -2.31 2.65 13.35
CA LEU A 998 -2.79 1.96 14.54
C LEU A 998 -4.07 2.58 15.14
N GLN A 999 -4.59 3.69 14.60
CA GLN A 999 -5.89 4.27 14.98
C GLN A 999 -7.04 3.62 14.24
N ASP A 1000 -6.80 3.27 13.00
CA ASP A 1000 -7.77 2.73 12.06
C ASP A 1000 -7.18 1.42 11.53
N PRO A 1001 -7.32 0.32 12.29
CA PRO A 1001 -6.75 -0.98 11.92
C PRO A 1001 -7.47 -1.61 10.72
N GLU A 1002 -8.41 -0.89 10.10
CA GLU A 1002 -9.13 -1.33 8.93
C GLU A 1002 -8.38 -1.01 7.64
N LEU A 1003 -9.05 -1.28 6.53
CA LEU A 1003 -8.52 -1.10 5.18
C LEU A 1003 -8.25 0.38 4.85
N ASN A 1004 -8.89 1.34 5.53
CA ASN A 1004 -8.82 2.74 5.13
C ASN A 1004 -7.45 3.39 5.40
N SER A 1005 -6.84 3.13 6.55
CA SER A 1005 -5.48 3.63 6.85
C SER A 1005 -4.41 3.03 5.94
N ARG A 1006 -4.62 1.81 5.42
CA ARG A 1006 -3.70 1.16 4.48
C ARG A 1006 -3.60 1.87 3.13
N ARG A 1007 -4.56 2.71 2.78
CA ARG A 1007 -4.55 3.54 1.55
C ARG A 1007 -3.58 4.71 1.64
N TYR A 1008 -3.17 5.08 2.85
CA TYR A 1008 -2.34 6.26 3.06
C TYR A 1008 -0.85 5.95 2.89
N VAL A 1009 -0.14 6.75 2.10
CA VAL A 1009 1.31 6.61 1.92
C VAL A 1009 2.00 7.94 2.23
N LEU A 1010 3.23 7.86 2.75
CA LEU A 1010 4.10 9.01 2.95
C LEU A 1010 4.96 9.23 1.70
N HIS A 1011 4.69 10.31 0.98
CA HIS A 1011 5.56 10.85 -0.06
C HIS A 1011 6.61 11.76 0.59
N GLY A 1012 7.78 11.22 0.91
CA GLY A 1012 8.84 11.94 1.60
C GLY A 1012 9.76 11.03 2.40
N ASP A 1013 10.77 11.62 3.04
CA ASP A 1013 11.68 10.91 3.94
C ASP A 1013 11.02 10.73 5.33
N PRO A 1014 10.81 9.48 5.81
CA PRO A 1014 10.16 9.19 7.09
C PRO A 1014 10.91 9.72 8.31
N ALA A 1015 12.21 10.00 8.19
CA ALA A 1015 13.03 10.54 9.27
C ALA A 1015 12.87 12.06 9.46
N VAL A 1016 12.16 12.76 8.57
CA VAL A 1016 11.96 14.21 8.68
C VAL A 1016 11.26 14.59 9.98
N ARG A 1017 11.81 15.57 10.70
CA ARG A 1017 11.19 16.18 11.88
C ARG A 1017 10.81 17.63 11.59
N LEU A 1018 9.59 18.04 11.95
CA LEU A 1018 9.16 19.42 11.74
C LEU A 1018 10.00 20.40 12.56
N LEU A 1019 10.38 21.51 11.93
CA LEU A 1019 11.18 22.57 12.53
C LEU A 1019 10.35 23.48 13.46
N VAL A 1020 9.79 22.91 14.52
CA VAL A 1020 9.02 23.65 15.53
C VAL A 1020 9.91 24.56 16.40
N PRO A 1021 9.34 25.58 17.07
CA PRO A 1021 10.08 26.39 18.03
C PRO A 1021 10.58 25.54 19.21
N ARG A 1022 11.85 25.70 19.58
CA ARG A 1022 12.53 24.85 20.58
C ARG A 1022 12.33 25.32 22.02
N GLU A 1023 12.46 26.62 22.25
CA GLU A 1023 12.42 27.22 23.58
C GLU A 1023 11.06 27.89 23.83
N PRO A 1024 10.30 27.47 24.86
CA PRO A 1024 9.07 28.15 25.24
C PRO A 1024 9.32 29.58 25.73
N VAL A 1025 8.30 30.43 25.58
CA VAL A 1025 8.30 31.80 26.11
C VAL A 1025 7.11 31.98 27.03
N GLN A 1026 7.38 32.32 28.30
CA GLN A 1026 6.33 32.74 29.22
C GLN A 1026 6.06 34.24 29.03
N ILE A 1027 4.80 34.60 28.74
CA ILE A 1027 4.38 35.98 28.49
C ILE A 1027 3.55 36.48 29.67
N SER A 1028 3.81 37.71 30.09
CA SER A 1028 3.02 38.47 31.07
C SER A 1028 2.55 39.78 30.46
N ILE A 1029 1.31 40.15 30.75
CA ILE A 1029 0.68 41.37 30.24
C ILE A 1029 0.32 42.26 31.43
N SER A 1030 0.69 43.54 31.37
CA SER A 1030 0.41 44.53 32.40
C SER A 1030 0.06 45.90 31.79
N GLY A 1031 -0.63 46.77 32.53
CA GLY A 1031 -1.06 48.09 32.03
C GLY A 1031 -2.46 48.51 32.47
N ALA A 1032 -2.98 49.59 31.87
CA ALA A 1032 -4.21 50.29 32.30
C ALA A 1032 -5.49 49.41 32.32
N ALA A 1033 -5.47 48.24 31.66
CA ALA A 1033 -6.56 47.28 31.61
C ALA A 1033 -6.55 46.22 32.75
N THR A 1034 -5.55 46.18 33.63
CA THR A 1034 -5.41 45.11 34.66
C THR A 1034 -5.99 45.44 36.04
N GLY A 1035 -6.90 46.42 36.14
CA GLY A 1035 -7.66 46.70 37.37
C GLY A 1035 -8.67 45.60 37.70
N ALA A 1036 -9.11 45.50 38.96
CA ALA A 1036 -9.69 44.34 39.67
C ALA A 1036 -10.72 43.38 38.99
N ASN A 1037 -11.22 43.63 37.77
CA ASN A 1037 -12.04 42.72 36.95
C ASN A 1037 -11.72 42.80 35.43
N GLY A 1038 -10.56 43.31 35.00
CA GLY A 1038 -10.25 43.61 33.59
C GLY A 1038 -9.57 42.47 32.82
N ASP A 1039 -10.33 41.79 31.98
CA ASP A 1039 -9.90 40.76 31.01
C ASP A 1039 -9.94 41.26 29.54
N THR A 1040 -10.34 42.51 29.32
CA THR A 1040 -10.64 43.08 27.99
C THR A 1040 -9.72 44.25 27.68
N LEU A 1041 -9.02 44.18 26.54
CA LEU A 1041 -8.25 45.31 25.99
C LEU A 1041 -9.17 46.26 25.21
N ARG A 1042 -9.05 47.57 25.42
CA ARG A 1042 -9.82 48.57 24.66
C ARG A 1042 -8.93 49.32 23.69
N ARG A 1043 -9.54 49.74 22.58
CA ARG A 1043 -8.87 50.60 21.60
C ARG A 1043 -8.33 51.87 22.27
N GLY A 1044 -7.02 52.07 22.19
CA GLY A 1044 -6.32 53.22 22.77
C GLY A 1044 -5.71 52.98 24.15
N ASP A 1045 -5.90 51.80 24.74
CA ASP A 1045 -5.14 51.37 25.92
C ASP A 1045 -3.66 51.22 25.56
N VAL A 1046 -2.78 51.52 26.52
CA VAL A 1046 -1.34 51.23 26.42
C VAL A 1046 -1.07 49.97 27.22
N VAL A 1047 -0.53 48.94 26.55
CA VAL A 1047 -0.31 47.62 27.13
C VAL A 1047 1.18 47.29 27.11
N GLU A 1048 1.71 46.88 28.25
CA GLU A 1048 3.09 46.41 28.39
C GLU A 1048 3.10 44.87 28.41
N ILE A 1049 3.83 44.30 27.44
CA ILE A 1049 4.07 42.87 27.33
C ILE A 1049 5.51 42.62 27.77
N SER A 1050 5.70 41.77 28.76
CA SER A 1050 7.00 41.23 29.15
C SER A 1050 7.03 39.72 28.91
N GLY A 1051 8.21 39.18 28.64
CA GLY A 1051 8.37 37.74 28.45
C GLY A 1051 9.72 37.22 28.91
N GLN A 1052 9.75 35.94 29.25
CA GLN A 1052 10.92 35.19 29.66
C GLN A 1052 11.00 33.92 28.81
N VAL A 1053 12.08 33.75 28.06
CA VAL A 1053 12.45 32.48 27.44
C VAL A 1053 12.78 31.50 28.56
N THR A 1054 12.20 30.31 28.47
CA THR A 1054 12.38 29.24 29.45
C THR A 1054 12.87 27.98 28.79
N THR A 1055 13.55 27.11 29.55
CA THR A 1055 13.79 25.73 29.14
C THR A 1055 12.46 24.97 29.07
N ALA A 1056 12.48 23.76 28.50
CA ALA A 1056 11.31 22.88 28.47
C ALA A 1056 10.74 22.58 29.89
N GLU A 1057 11.57 22.62 30.93
CA GLU A 1057 11.19 22.43 32.34
C GLU A 1057 10.64 23.71 32.99
N GLY A 1058 10.56 24.83 32.25
CA GLY A 1058 10.02 26.10 32.70
C GLY A 1058 10.99 26.97 33.50
N ALA A 1059 12.28 26.61 33.56
CA ALA A 1059 13.30 27.45 34.17
C ALA A 1059 13.73 28.58 33.23
N PRO A 1060 14.09 29.79 33.71
CA PRO A 1060 14.63 30.84 32.85
C PRO A 1060 15.84 30.34 32.04
N ALA A 1061 15.79 30.53 30.72
CA ALA A 1061 16.88 30.18 29.82
C ALA A 1061 17.65 31.43 29.41
N GLU A 1062 18.98 31.33 29.35
CA GLU A 1062 19.80 32.38 28.74
C GLU A 1062 19.62 32.34 27.21
N PHE A 1063 19.12 33.44 26.65
CA PHE A 1063 18.88 33.58 25.21
C PHE A 1063 19.12 35.02 24.75
N GLU A 1064 19.79 35.18 23.62
CA GLU A 1064 20.00 36.47 22.96
C GLU A 1064 19.44 36.37 21.54
N GLY A 1065 18.60 37.34 21.16
CA GLY A 1065 18.01 37.33 19.83
C GLY A 1065 16.92 38.39 19.64
N GLU A 1066 16.00 38.11 18.72
CA GLU A 1066 14.86 38.95 18.42
C GLU A 1066 13.57 38.16 18.62
N ALA A 1067 12.55 38.81 19.16
CA ALA A 1067 11.20 38.27 19.29
C ALA A 1067 10.24 39.08 18.42
N ILE A 1068 9.41 38.39 17.65
CA ILE A 1068 8.26 38.98 16.96
C ILE A 1068 7.05 38.78 17.87
N VAL A 1069 6.49 39.87 18.36
CA VAL A 1069 5.29 39.87 19.20
C VAL A 1069 4.10 40.28 18.35
N THR A 1070 3.15 39.36 18.19
CA THR A 1070 1.89 39.58 17.48
C THR A 1070 0.74 39.52 18.46
N VAL A 1071 -0.14 40.52 18.44
CA VAL A 1071 -1.37 40.56 19.23
C VAL A 1071 -2.54 40.51 18.27
N PHE A 1072 -3.43 39.56 18.51
CA PHE A 1072 -4.66 39.35 17.76
C PHE A 1072 -5.84 39.95 18.55
N ASP A 1073 -6.85 40.41 17.82
CA ASP A 1073 -8.16 40.74 18.39
C ASP A 1073 -8.87 39.47 18.90
N SER A 1074 -10.03 39.62 19.54
CA SER A 1074 -10.87 38.48 19.92
C SER A 1074 -11.21 37.61 18.70
N ALA A 1075 -11.22 36.30 18.88
CA ALA A 1075 -11.70 35.35 17.87
C ALA A 1075 -13.12 35.70 17.43
N VAL A 1076 -13.42 35.43 16.15
CA VAL A 1076 -14.71 35.74 15.54
C VAL A 1076 -15.49 34.44 15.40
N LEU A 1077 -16.59 34.33 16.14
CA LEU A 1077 -17.58 33.27 15.95
C LEU A 1077 -18.29 33.47 14.61
N ARG A 1078 -18.25 32.47 13.74
CA ARG A 1078 -18.95 32.43 12.45
C ARG A 1078 -20.13 31.48 12.56
N GLN A 1079 -21.26 31.91 12.01
CA GLN A 1079 -22.50 31.13 11.93
C GLN A 1079 -23.01 31.22 10.48
N PRO A 1080 -22.51 30.37 9.56
CA PRO A 1080 -22.95 30.38 8.17
C PRO A 1080 -24.40 29.85 8.04
N GLU A 1081 -25.21 30.45 7.15
CA GLU A 1081 -26.46 29.85 6.66
C GLU A 1081 -26.35 29.67 5.15
N PRO A 1082 -26.24 28.43 4.62
CA PRO A 1082 -27.43 27.80 4.00
C PRO A 1082 -27.47 26.25 3.99
N GLY A 1083 -28.62 25.67 4.43
CA GLY A 1083 -29.01 24.26 4.26
C GLY A 1083 -28.35 23.29 5.25
N PHE A 1084 -29.17 22.51 5.98
CA PHE A 1084 -28.80 21.68 7.17
C PHE A 1084 -28.59 22.52 8.45
N PRO A 1085 -28.64 21.96 9.69
CA PRO A 1085 -28.38 22.78 10.88
C PRO A 1085 -26.98 23.43 10.78
N PRO A 1086 -26.80 24.67 11.24
CA PRO A 1086 -25.53 25.40 11.06
C PRO A 1086 -24.40 24.84 11.95
N TYR A 1087 -23.16 24.85 11.45
CA TYR A 1087 -21.94 24.56 12.21
C TYR A 1087 -21.24 25.88 12.58
N ASP A 1088 -21.14 26.15 13.87
CA ASP A 1088 -20.45 27.32 14.42
C ASP A 1088 -18.95 27.04 14.53
N TYR A 1089 -18.11 27.96 14.05
CA TYR A 1089 -16.65 27.85 14.18
C TYR A 1089 -16.01 29.20 14.48
N GLU A 1090 -14.79 29.16 15.01
CA GLU A 1090 -14.03 30.35 15.37
C GLU A 1090 -12.90 30.61 14.38
N LEU A 1091 -12.91 31.81 13.79
CA LEU A 1091 -11.77 32.33 13.05
C LEU A 1091 -10.85 33.15 13.97
N PRO A 1092 -9.52 33.07 13.79
CA PRO A 1092 -8.59 33.93 14.50
C PRO A 1092 -8.94 35.41 14.30
N GLY A 1093 -8.82 36.20 15.37
CA GLY A 1093 -9.05 37.64 15.31
C GLY A 1093 -8.02 38.35 14.42
N ALA A 1094 -8.34 39.56 13.96
CA ALA A 1094 -7.43 40.35 13.14
C ALA A 1094 -6.16 40.72 13.94
N VAL A 1095 -5.01 40.83 13.26
CA VAL A 1095 -3.79 41.34 13.89
C VAL A 1095 -3.97 42.83 14.21
N ILE A 1096 -3.91 43.18 15.50
CA ILE A 1096 -4.02 44.57 15.98
C ILE A 1096 -2.66 45.18 16.31
N PHE A 1097 -1.65 44.36 16.58
CA PHE A 1097 -0.27 44.78 16.76
C PHE A 1097 0.69 43.68 16.28
N ARG A 1098 1.76 44.08 15.60
CA ARG A 1098 2.90 43.21 15.29
C ARG A 1098 4.18 44.04 15.37
N GLY A 1099 5.07 43.68 16.29
CA GLY A 1099 6.31 44.40 16.53
C GLY A 1099 7.47 43.48 16.83
N THR A 1100 8.69 43.96 16.59
CA THR A 1100 9.93 43.25 16.91
C THR A 1100 10.55 43.87 18.15
N THR A 1101 11.03 43.03 19.07
CA THR A 1101 11.79 43.46 20.25
C THR A 1101 13.02 42.60 20.46
N ALA A 1102 14.04 43.16 21.11
CA ALA A 1102 15.26 42.41 21.44
C ALA A 1102 15.01 41.51 22.65
N VAL A 1103 15.51 40.28 22.59
CA VAL A 1103 15.60 39.36 23.73
C VAL A 1103 17.02 39.43 24.28
N ARG A 1104 17.16 39.74 25.56
CA ARG A 1104 18.47 39.83 26.25
C ARG A 1104 18.45 39.01 27.53
N ASN A 1105 19.41 38.10 27.69
CA ASN A 1105 19.46 37.12 28.77
C ASN A 1105 18.11 36.40 28.99
N GLY A 1106 17.44 36.07 27.89
CA GLY A 1106 16.12 35.43 27.89
C GLY A 1106 14.95 36.36 28.19
N VAL A 1107 15.17 37.65 28.46
CA VAL A 1107 14.10 38.60 28.78
C VAL A 1107 13.74 39.44 27.56
N LEU A 1108 12.44 39.60 27.31
CA LEU A 1108 11.90 40.49 26.27
C LEU A 1108 10.83 41.41 26.85
N GLY A 1109 10.67 42.58 26.24
CA GLY A 1109 9.65 43.55 26.62
C GLY A 1109 9.24 44.43 25.45
N THR A 1110 7.94 44.71 25.32
CA THR A 1110 7.40 45.64 24.33
C THR A 1110 6.17 46.36 24.87
N THR A 1111 5.87 47.52 24.31
CA THR A 1111 4.67 48.30 24.62
C THR A 1111 3.92 48.57 23.32
N PHE A 1112 2.59 48.42 23.32
CA PHE A 1112 1.75 48.77 22.18
C PHE A 1112 0.54 49.62 22.56
#